data_AF-A0AAZ3PTV5-F1
#
_entry.id   AF-A0AAZ3PTV5-F1
#
_cell.length_a   1.000
_cell.length_b   1.000
_cell.length_c   1.000
_cell.angle_alpha   90.00
_cell.angle_beta   90.00
_cell.angle_gamma   90.00
#
_symmetry.space_group_name_H-M   'P 1'
#
loop_
_entity.id
_entity.type
_entity.pdbx_description
1 polymer ?
#
loop_
_entity_poly.entity_id
_entity_poly.type
_entity_poly.pdbx_seq_one_letter_code
_entity_poly.pdbx_strand_id
1 'polypeptide(L)'
;MESVPEPRSVRRSPRMSKSPDNNAAKKESGKTRKKTSNLQETRRRGRMDRSKGEEDIANQLNNLDLCNEASATGTGLVFDSMFTHHRCLWDPSHPECPERVSTVMDTVEKQGLLSRCVTVEARAASNEELHLVHTKEYVDLMRSTQRMDEDQLKTLSDSYDSVYIHPESYSCASLAVGSVLQLVDKVMTSELRNGFSVARPPGHHAQVDQMNGYCMFNNLAIAARYAQTRHRVERVLIVDWDVHHGQGIQYIFQEDPSVLYFSVHRYEEGLFWPHLPESDSSAVGTGSGEGYNINLPWNKIGMKDADYVAAFQQLLLPVAYEFQPQLVLVAAGFDSVIGDPKGEMSASPQCFSVLTHMLLGLAQGKLLLVLEGGYNLQSTAEGVCACLRSLLGESCPRLRSPSIPSDSALKSISRSISALYPYWTSLQVLEGGPLSDSDPLTPAESSEDFSEELCEERRDSLDLTTGLVYDQRMMEHHNMWDSHHPELPQRIQRIFSRHDDLGLVSRCLRIPARLALEEELALCHSLEHIAKIKATEGMKTRDLHRLGDEYNSIFISTESYRSARLAAGACPYGVAIVRPPGHHAEKDAACGFCFFNTVALTARYAQSISQKPLRVLILDWDVHHGNGTQHIFEEDDSVLYISLHRYEDGTFFPTSEDAHYNRVGEGKGAGFNVNIPWNGAKMGDAEYLAAFHSVVMPIAREFDPGLVLVSAGFDAARGDPLGGYQVTPPGYAHLTHLLMGLAAGRVLVILEGGYNLTAISESMSACTSILLGDPALPLPPLPPPHPNAAVSINKVIRTHSVYWLSLRIQRESCFSVWNSQESVFSKRFLFYHQFKTTGCVYQGDRIPGGAVYQGEPYTRGNNNLPPPQSTMYVVDPLSWCPHLDSVRPVPVGGIDVFRPCEDCGTDTENWICLCCYKVYCGRYVNQHMLTHGVSSEHRLVLSFADLSVWCYSCQAYVHNQHRLFGANQSVTLLPN
;
A
#
# COMPACT_ATOMS: atom_id res chain seq x y z
N MET A 1 -10.75 -52.36 58.60
CA MET A 1 -11.38 -51.46 59.59
C MET A 1 -11.82 -50.18 58.87
N GLU A 2 -13.10 -49.85 58.62
CA GLU A 2 -14.40 -50.54 58.38
C GLU A 2 -15.45 -49.42 58.10
N SER A 3 -16.59 -49.54 57.40
CA SER A 3 -17.25 -50.62 56.64
C SER A 3 -18.26 -50.04 55.61
N VAL A 4 -18.57 -50.80 54.54
CA VAL A 4 -19.68 -50.59 53.55
C VAL A 4 -21.01 -51.10 54.22
N PRO A 5 -22.26 -50.58 54.00
CA PRO A 5 -22.92 -50.64 52.69
C PRO A 5 -24.05 -49.66 52.25
N GLU A 6 -24.30 -49.76 50.93
CA GLU A 6 -25.45 -49.37 50.08
C GLU A 6 -26.81 -50.02 50.52
N PRO A 7 -28.02 -49.68 49.97
CA PRO A 7 -28.39 -50.16 48.61
C PRO A 7 -29.51 -49.45 47.77
N ARG A 8 -29.41 -49.55 46.42
CA ARG A 8 -30.51 -49.84 45.41
C ARG A 8 -31.75 -48.90 45.24
N SER A 9 -32.53 -48.89 44.13
CA SER A 9 -32.36 -49.12 42.67
C SER A 9 -33.71 -48.92 41.91
N VAL A 10 -33.71 -48.78 40.56
CA VAL A 10 -34.59 -49.46 39.53
C VAL A 10 -35.07 -48.60 38.32
N ARG A 11 -34.53 -48.95 37.12
CA ARG A 11 -35.07 -49.06 35.73
C ARG A 11 -36.01 -48.03 35.02
N ARG A 12 -35.47 -47.47 33.91
CA ARG A 12 -35.93 -47.48 32.48
C ARG A 12 -37.43 -47.48 32.06
N SER A 13 -37.84 -46.43 31.32
CA SER A 13 -38.44 -46.34 29.95
C SER A 13 -39.48 -47.39 29.45
N PRO A 14 -40.55 -47.01 28.69
CA PRO A 14 -40.41 -46.42 27.32
C PRO A 14 -41.48 -45.40 26.81
N ARG A 15 -41.25 -44.91 25.58
CA ARG A 15 -42.10 -44.04 24.71
C ARG A 15 -43.53 -44.56 24.46
N MET A 16 -44.50 -43.67 24.22
CA MET A 16 -45.04 -43.40 22.85
C MET A 16 -46.03 -42.21 22.78
N SER A 17 -46.24 -41.73 21.55
CA SER A 17 -46.92 -40.49 21.12
C SER A 17 -48.45 -40.56 21.02
N LYS A 18 -49.13 -39.39 21.09
CA LYS A 18 -50.37 -39.07 20.33
C LYS A 18 -50.69 -37.56 20.35
N SER A 19 -51.04 -37.03 19.18
CA SER A 19 -51.85 -35.81 18.93
C SER A 19 -53.29 -36.25 18.54
N PRO A 20 -54.28 -35.38 18.21
CA PRO A 20 -54.27 -33.91 18.04
C PRO A 20 -55.47 -33.15 18.68
N ASP A 21 -55.63 -31.88 18.28
CA ASP A 21 -56.82 -31.00 18.28
C ASP A 21 -57.43 -30.44 19.59
N ASN A 22 -57.35 -29.11 19.75
CA ASN A 22 -58.49 -28.24 19.41
C ASN A 22 -58.14 -26.73 19.33
N ASN A 23 -58.90 -26.00 18.50
CA ASN A 23 -58.76 -24.56 18.24
C ASN A 23 -59.45 -23.66 19.28
N ALA A 24 -58.84 -22.52 19.62
CA ALA A 24 -59.52 -21.29 20.03
C ALA A 24 -58.64 -20.06 19.72
N ALA A 25 -59.24 -18.93 19.33
CA ALA A 25 -58.55 -17.87 18.59
C ALA A 25 -58.52 -16.48 19.27
N LYS A 26 -57.61 -15.62 18.77
CA LYS A 26 -57.43 -14.17 19.03
C LYS A 26 -56.78 -13.84 20.39
N LYS A 27 -55.94 -12.80 20.52
CA LYS A 27 -55.72 -11.62 19.65
C LYS A 27 -54.27 -11.10 19.79
N GLU A 28 -53.71 -10.51 18.74
CA GLU A 28 -52.34 -9.98 18.72
C GLU A 28 -52.17 -8.68 19.53
N SER A 29 -50.99 -8.49 20.13
CA SER A 29 -50.38 -7.16 20.32
C SER A 29 -48.85 -7.29 20.36
N GLY A 30 -48.23 -7.26 19.18
CA GLY A 30 -46.78 -7.32 19.05
C GLY A 30 -46.11 -5.96 19.28
N LYS A 31 -45.28 -5.86 20.32
CA LYS A 31 -44.20 -4.85 20.40
C LYS A 31 -42.86 -5.56 20.58
N THR A 32 -42.31 -6.03 19.48
CA THR A 32 -40.98 -6.65 19.44
C THR A 32 -39.91 -5.56 19.54
N ARG A 33 -39.41 -5.31 20.76
CA ARG A 33 -38.17 -4.55 20.96
C ARG A 33 -37.05 -5.31 20.22
N LYS A 34 -36.52 -4.76 19.12
CA LYS A 34 -35.22 -5.20 18.58
C LYS A 34 -34.20 -5.02 19.70
N LYS A 35 -33.52 -6.11 20.09
CA LYS A 35 -32.35 -6.02 20.97
C LYS A 35 -31.18 -5.50 20.16
N THR A 36 -30.60 -4.38 20.57
CA THR A 36 -29.27 -3.97 20.14
C THR A 36 -28.24 -4.96 20.67
N SER A 37 -27.26 -5.32 19.84
CA SER A 37 -26.13 -6.16 20.24
C SER A 37 -25.19 -5.32 21.09
N ASN A 38 -25.10 -5.63 22.39
CA ASN A 38 -24.22 -4.93 23.31
C ASN A 38 -22.80 -5.52 23.23
N LEU A 39 -21.75 -4.71 23.35
CA LEU A 39 -20.34 -5.14 23.44
C LEU A 39 -20.11 -6.25 24.50
N GLN A 40 -20.99 -6.32 25.51
CA GLN A 40 -21.05 -7.38 26.51
C GLN A 40 -21.40 -8.78 25.96
N GLU A 41 -22.05 -8.91 24.81
CA GLU A 41 -22.47 -10.20 24.25
C GLU A 41 -21.33 -10.88 23.46
N THR A 42 -20.52 -10.09 22.73
CA THR A 42 -19.28 -10.54 22.07
C THR A 42 -18.30 -11.18 23.07
N ARG A 43 -18.19 -10.62 24.28
CA ARG A 43 -17.39 -11.15 25.40
C ARG A 43 -17.71 -12.60 25.79
N ARG A 44 -18.92 -13.11 25.53
CA ARG A 44 -19.30 -14.48 25.93
C ARG A 44 -18.67 -15.56 25.05
N ARG A 45 -18.24 -15.25 23.81
CA ARG A 45 -17.62 -16.24 22.91
C ARG A 45 -16.11 -16.40 23.13
N GLY A 46 -15.40 -15.37 23.60
CA GLY A 46 -13.93 -15.40 23.75
C GLY A 46 -13.39 -15.89 25.11
N ARG A 47 -14.19 -16.58 25.93
CA ARG A 47 -13.91 -16.72 27.38
C ARG A 47 -13.18 -18.00 27.81
N MET A 48 -12.56 -18.76 26.89
CA MET A 48 -11.96 -20.07 27.22
C MET A 48 -10.53 -20.33 26.72
N ASP A 49 -9.89 -19.39 26.02
CA ASP A 49 -8.57 -19.60 25.37
C ASP A 49 -7.52 -18.52 25.70
N ARG A 50 -7.82 -17.62 26.65
CA ARG A 50 -7.09 -16.36 26.86
C ARG A 50 -5.63 -16.53 27.30
N SER A 51 -5.36 -17.28 28.38
CA SER A 51 -4.06 -17.19 29.06
C SER A 51 -2.89 -17.68 28.20
N LYS A 52 -3.11 -18.70 27.36
CA LYS A 52 -2.04 -19.30 26.57
C LYS A 52 -1.73 -18.47 25.31
N GLY A 53 -2.77 -18.02 24.61
CA GLY A 53 -2.62 -17.14 23.45
C GLY A 53 -2.08 -15.75 23.81
N GLU A 54 -2.46 -15.19 24.96
CA GLU A 54 -1.93 -13.91 25.45
C GLU A 54 -0.43 -14.02 25.81
N GLU A 55 0.02 -15.12 26.45
CA GLU A 55 1.45 -15.38 26.71
C GLU A 55 2.24 -15.62 25.41
N ASP A 56 1.75 -16.43 24.48
CA ASP A 56 2.44 -16.71 23.20
C ASP A 56 2.57 -15.44 22.34
N ILE A 57 1.53 -14.59 22.27
CA ILE A 57 1.58 -13.31 21.57
C ILE A 57 2.49 -12.32 22.29
N ALA A 58 2.44 -12.24 23.63
CA ALA A 58 3.36 -11.40 24.40
C ALA A 58 4.82 -11.81 24.17
N ASN A 59 5.13 -13.12 24.10
CA ASN A 59 6.47 -13.60 23.78
C ASN A 59 6.90 -13.22 22.35
N GLN A 60 6.00 -13.31 21.36
CA GLN A 60 6.29 -12.86 19.98
C GLN A 60 6.48 -11.34 19.86
N LEU A 61 5.76 -10.54 20.67
CA LEU A 61 5.90 -9.09 20.70
C LEU A 61 7.13 -8.63 21.52
N ASN A 62 7.46 -9.31 22.62
CA ASN A 62 8.67 -9.05 23.40
C ASN A 62 9.96 -9.38 22.62
N ASN A 63 9.87 -10.24 21.60
CA ASN A 63 10.96 -10.53 20.67
C ASN A 63 11.05 -9.51 19.51
N LEU A 64 10.17 -8.52 19.43
CA LEU A 64 10.38 -7.35 18.56
C LEU A 64 11.41 -6.46 19.22
N ASP A 65 12.63 -6.44 18.67
CA ASP A 65 13.68 -5.61 19.22
C ASP A 65 13.50 -4.14 18.81
N LEU A 66 12.63 -3.46 19.54
CA LEU A 66 12.58 -2.00 19.61
C LEU A 66 13.74 -1.43 20.44
N CYS A 67 14.48 -2.28 21.18
CA CYS A 67 15.61 -1.80 21.95
C CYS A 67 16.76 -1.49 20.99
N ASN A 68 17.35 -0.32 21.18
CA ASN A 68 18.22 0.28 20.18
C ASN A 68 19.63 -0.35 20.26
N GLU A 69 19.85 -1.51 19.60
CA GLU A 69 21.19 -1.96 19.19
C GLU A 69 21.77 -0.94 18.20
N ALA A 70 22.26 0.19 18.74
CA ALA A 70 22.94 1.28 18.05
C ALA A 70 22.46 1.52 16.60
N SER A 71 21.14 1.75 16.42
CA SER A 71 20.55 2.00 15.10
C SER A 71 21.33 3.09 14.38
N ALA A 72 21.76 2.78 13.15
CA ALA A 72 22.64 3.66 12.41
C ALA A 72 22.03 5.06 12.25
N THR A 73 22.85 6.07 12.53
CA THR A 73 22.50 7.49 12.41
C THR A 73 23.51 8.20 11.52
N GLY A 74 23.12 9.36 11.00
CA GLY A 74 23.96 10.15 10.11
C GLY A 74 23.90 9.73 8.65
N THR A 75 24.21 10.71 7.81
CA THR A 75 24.17 10.64 6.35
C THR A 75 25.59 10.75 5.82
N GLY A 76 26.03 9.76 5.03
CA GLY A 76 27.30 9.83 4.33
C GLY A 76 27.23 10.79 3.15
N LEU A 77 28.25 11.62 2.97
CA LEU A 77 28.41 12.45 1.77
C LEU A 77 29.79 12.19 1.16
N VAL A 78 29.83 11.77 -0.10
CA VAL A 78 31.08 11.59 -0.86
C VAL A 78 31.16 12.63 -1.96
N PHE A 79 32.32 13.29 -2.02
CA PHE A 79 32.74 14.15 -3.12
C PHE A 79 34.28 14.14 -3.18
N ASP A 80 34.84 14.14 -4.39
CA ASP A 80 36.28 14.32 -4.61
C ASP A 80 36.51 15.38 -5.70
N SER A 81 37.51 16.24 -5.49
CA SER A 81 37.99 17.22 -6.46
C SER A 81 38.28 16.64 -7.85
N MET A 82 38.74 15.39 -7.95
CA MET A 82 38.97 14.68 -9.21
C MET A 82 37.73 14.63 -10.11
N PHE A 83 36.52 14.64 -9.54
CA PHE A 83 35.28 14.71 -10.30
C PHE A 83 35.16 15.99 -11.15
N THR A 84 35.99 17.01 -10.93
CA THR A 84 36.05 18.22 -11.77
C THR A 84 37.05 18.12 -12.93
N HIS A 85 37.86 17.06 -13.02
CA HIS A 85 39.00 17.01 -13.96
C HIS A 85 38.66 16.52 -15.37
N HIS A 86 37.57 15.78 -15.57
CA HIS A 86 37.14 15.34 -16.92
C HIS A 86 36.12 16.32 -17.51
N ARG A 87 36.30 16.70 -18.79
CA ARG A 87 35.42 17.64 -19.52
C ARG A 87 35.54 17.39 -21.03
N CYS A 88 34.55 17.86 -21.78
CA CYS A 88 34.58 17.77 -23.24
C CYS A 88 35.67 18.71 -23.79
N LEU A 89 36.59 18.19 -24.62
CA LEU A 89 37.70 18.97 -25.18
C LEU A 89 37.27 19.79 -26.39
N TRP A 90 36.34 19.26 -27.19
CA TRP A 90 35.86 19.82 -28.46
C TRP A 90 34.55 20.61 -28.37
N ASP A 91 33.87 20.59 -27.22
CA ASP A 91 32.69 21.42 -26.95
C ASP A 91 32.75 22.02 -25.53
N PRO A 92 33.14 23.31 -25.38
CA PRO A 92 33.19 23.97 -24.08
C PRO A 92 31.81 24.34 -23.52
N SER A 93 30.73 24.12 -24.28
CA SER A 93 29.33 24.33 -23.87
C SER A 93 28.59 23.01 -23.55
N HIS A 94 29.32 21.90 -23.49
CA HIS A 94 28.74 20.59 -23.23
C HIS A 94 28.01 20.54 -21.87
N PRO A 95 26.76 20.04 -21.80
CA PRO A 95 25.91 20.15 -20.61
C PRO A 95 26.43 19.33 -19.42
N GLU A 96 27.01 18.15 -19.69
CA GLU A 96 27.73 17.38 -18.68
C GLU A 96 29.13 18.00 -18.52
N CYS A 97 29.34 18.72 -17.40
CA CYS A 97 30.50 19.56 -17.14
C CYS A 97 30.92 19.59 -15.64
N PRO A 98 32.19 19.95 -15.32
CA PRO A 98 32.69 20.08 -13.94
C PRO A 98 31.88 21.02 -13.03
N GLU A 99 31.25 22.03 -13.61
CA GLU A 99 30.45 23.05 -12.93
C GLU A 99 29.23 22.45 -12.22
N ARG A 100 28.73 21.28 -12.67
CA ARG A 100 27.61 20.55 -12.05
C ARG A 100 27.89 20.21 -10.59
N VAL A 101 28.95 19.42 -10.36
CA VAL A 101 29.29 18.93 -9.01
C VAL A 101 29.89 20.01 -8.11
N SER A 102 30.63 20.96 -8.69
CA SER A 102 31.15 22.10 -7.91
C SER A 102 30.03 23.04 -7.45
N THR A 103 29.06 23.37 -8.30
CA THR A 103 27.88 24.18 -7.91
C THR A 103 27.02 23.47 -6.86
N VAL A 104 26.85 22.15 -6.97
CA VAL A 104 26.21 21.33 -5.93
C VAL A 104 26.93 21.49 -4.60
N MET A 105 28.23 21.22 -4.54
CA MET A 105 29.00 21.25 -3.28
C MET A 105 29.05 22.65 -2.66
N ASP A 106 29.28 23.69 -3.47
CA ASP A 106 29.17 25.10 -3.09
C ASP A 106 27.82 25.40 -2.40
N THR A 107 26.73 24.88 -2.94
CA THR A 107 25.37 25.14 -2.45
C THR A 107 25.07 24.34 -1.19
N VAL A 108 25.51 23.08 -1.12
CA VAL A 108 25.42 22.20 0.05
C VAL A 108 26.20 22.78 1.24
N GLU A 109 27.35 23.40 1.00
CA GLU A 109 28.11 24.16 2.01
C GLU A 109 27.40 25.46 2.41
N LYS A 110 26.99 26.29 1.44
CA LYS A 110 26.26 27.56 1.69
C LYS A 110 24.93 27.37 2.45
N GLN A 111 24.29 26.20 2.32
CA GLN A 111 23.07 25.84 3.05
C GLN A 111 23.36 25.14 4.41
N GLY A 112 24.63 24.97 4.79
CA GLY A 112 25.05 24.35 6.05
C GLY A 112 24.91 22.82 6.10
N LEU A 113 24.42 22.19 5.04
CA LEU A 113 24.16 20.76 4.95
C LEU A 113 25.46 19.94 5.01
N LEU A 114 26.54 20.42 4.38
CA LEU A 114 27.86 19.77 4.41
C LEU A 114 28.33 19.47 5.84
N SER A 115 28.13 20.42 6.76
CA SER A 115 28.57 20.31 8.16
C SER A 115 27.78 19.29 9.02
N ARG A 116 26.65 18.80 8.50
CA ARG A 116 25.76 17.82 9.15
C ARG A 116 25.91 16.41 8.58
N CYS A 117 26.53 16.27 7.40
CA CYS A 117 26.87 14.99 6.81
C CYS A 117 28.20 14.46 7.37
N VAL A 118 28.34 13.14 7.39
CA VAL A 118 29.63 12.48 7.60
C VAL A 118 30.35 12.41 6.27
N THR A 119 31.47 13.13 6.12
CA THR A 119 32.32 13.03 4.94
C THR A 119 32.90 11.62 4.84
N VAL A 120 32.68 10.95 3.71
CA VAL A 120 33.22 9.63 3.41
C VAL A 120 34.21 9.78 2.25
N GLU A 121 35.43 9.27 2.43
CA GLU A 121 36.48 9.34 1.39
C GLU A 121 36.11 8.47 0.18
N ALA A 122 36.28 9.00 -1.02
CA ALA A 122 36.18 8.24 -2.26
C ALA A 122 37.40 7.33 -2.44
N ARG A 123 37.23 6.23 -3.18
CA ARG A 123 38.33 5.37 -3.64
C ARG A 123 38.12 4.97 -5.09
N ALA A 124 39.19 4.62 -5.79
CA ALA A 124 39.08 3.97 -7.09
C ALA A 124 38.43 2.57 -6.93
N ALA A 125 37.52 2.22 -7.83
CA ALA A 125 37.02 0.86 -7.98
C ALA A 125 38.12 -0.04 -8.60
N SER A 126 38.27 -1.25 -8.06
CA SER A 126 39.23 -2.24 -8.57
C SER A 126 38.73 -2.84 -9.89
N ASN A 127 39.62 -3.50 -10.63
CA ASN A 127 39.22 -4.18 -11.88
C ASN A 127 38.20 -5.29 -11.59
N GLU A 128 38.37 -6.01 -10.48
CA GLU A 128 37.46 -7.06 -10.03
C GLU A 128 36.06 -6.51 -9.72
N GLU A 129 35.98 -5.29 -9.17
CA GLU A 129 34.72 -4.58 -8.92
C GLU A 129 34.07 -4.10 -10.23
N LEU A 130 34.85 -3.53 -11.17
CA LEU A 130 34.35 -3.17 -12.50
C LEU A 130 33.85 -4.40 -13.30
N HIS A 131 34.52 -5.55 -13.15
CA HIS A 131 34.15 -6.82 -13.77
C HIS A 131 32.94 -7.52 -13.13
N LEU A 132 32.31 -6.94 -12.10
CA LEU A 132 30.99 -7.39 -11.63
C LEU A 132 29.88 -7.11 -12.65
N VAL A 133 30.12 -6.19 -13.58
CA VAL A 133 29.17 -5.78 -14.64
C VAL A 133 29.84 -5.76 -16.01
N HIS A 134 31.03 -5.16 -16.13
CA HIS A 134 31.62 -4.83 -17.41
C HIS A 134 32.62 -5.87 -17.93
N THR A 135 32.63 -6.07 -19.26
CA THR A 135 33.56 -7.01 -19.89
C THR A 135 35.03 -6.61 -19.67
N LYS A 136 35.92 -7.60 -19.74
CA LYS A 136 37.35 -7.35 -19.57
C LYS A 136 37.90 -6.45 -20.66
N GLU A 137 37.46 -6.71 -21.88
CA GLU A 137 37.83 -6.03 -23.11
C GLU A 137 37.43 -4.55 -23.04
N TYR A 138 36.21 -4.26 -22.57
CA TYR A 138 35.73 -2.88 -22.40
C TYR A 138 36.51 -2.12 -21.32
N VAL A 139 36.70 -2.70 -20.13
CA VAL A 139 37.45 -2.03 -19.05
C VAL A 139 38.91 -1.79 -19.45
N ASP A 140 39.55 -2.72 -20.17
CA ASP A 140 40.91 -2.55 -20.67
C ASP A 140 41.00 -1.48 -21.77
N LEU A 141 39.99 -1.40 -22.67
CA LEU A 141 39.85 -0.31 -23.65
C LEU A 141 39.67 1.04 -22.96
N MET A 142 38.73 1.15 -22.02
CA MET A 142 38.48 2.39 -21.26
C MET A 142 39.73 2.83 -20.48
N ARG A 143 40.51 1.90 -19.89
CA ARG A 143 41.79 2.23 -19.26
C ARG A 143 42.83 2.75 -20.25
N SER A 144 42.81 2.29 -21.50
CA SER A 144 43.77 2.73 -22.51
C SER A 144 43.59 4.20 -22.92
N THR A 145 42.39 4.77 -22.71
CA THR A 145 42.07 6.19 -23.02
C THR A 145 42.96 7.20 -22.30
N GLN A 146 43.50 6.84 -21.12
CA GLN A 146 44.47 7.66 -20.36
C GLN A 146 45.77 7.96 -21.12
N ARG A 147 46.02 7.27 -22.24
CA ARG A 147 47.23 7.41 -23.07
C ARG A 147 46.94 7.86 -24.51
N MET A 148 45.68 8.17 -24.82
CA MET A 148 45.26 8.61 -26.14
C MET A 148 45.43 10.14 -26.29
N ASP A 149 45.70 10.59 -27.51
CA ASP A 149 45.63 12.00 -27.87
C ASP A 149 44.18 12.45 -28.17
N GLU A 150 43.96 13.75 -28.36
CA GLU A 150 42.62 14.32 -28.55
C GLU A 150 41.90 13.76 -29.79
N ASP A 151 42.62 13.54 -30.90
CA ASP A 151 42.06 12.97 -32.13
C ASP A 151 41.62 11.51 -31.93
N GLN A 152 42.44 10.71 -31.22
CA GLN A 152 42.10 9.34 -30.83
C GLN A 152 40.90 9.28 -29.88
N LEU A 153 40.87 10.15 -28.87
CA LEU A 153 39.76 10.26 -27.92
C LEU A 153 38.46 10.68 -28.61
N LYS A 154 38.53 11.63 -29.55
CA LYS A 154 37.39 12.06 -30.36
C LYS A 154 36.89 10.91 -31.24
N THR A 155 37.79 10.25 -31.96
CA THR A 155 37.46 9.09 -32.81
C THR A 155 36.78 7.97 -32.03
N LEU A 156 37.24 7.68 -30.80
CA LEU A 156 36.61 6.68 -29.94
C LEU A 156 35.26 7.18 -29.39
N SER A 157 35.15 8.44 -28.99
CA SER A 157 33.89 9.03 -28.53
C SER A 157 32.81 8.96 -29.60
N ASP A 158 33.15 9.28 -30.84
CA ASP A 158 32.23 9.27 -32.00
C ASP A 158 31.80 7.86 -32.43
N SER A 159 32.36 6.80 -31.83
CA SER A 159 31.91 5.41 -32.01
C SER A 159 30.79 4.98 -31.06
N TYR A 160 30.47 5.82 -30.07
CA TYR A 160 29.42 5.61 -29.07
C TYR A 160 28.38 6.73 -29.18
N ASP A 161 27.14 6.47 -28.73
CA ASP A 161 26.09 7.49 -28.74
C ASP A 161 26.20 8.44 -27.54
N SER A 162 26.25 9.74 -27.84
CA SER A 162 26.12 10.85 -26.90
C SER A 162 27.11 10.81 -25.73
N VAL A 163 28.40 10.63 -26.04
CA VAL A 163 29.49 10.66 -25.04
C VAL A 163 30.66 11.54 -25.46
N TYR A 164 31.53 11.86 -24.50
CA TYR A 164 32.86 12.38 -24.74
C TYR A 164 33.88 11.69 -23.82
N ILE A 165 35.13 11.63 -24.26
CA ILE A 165 36.23 11.02 -23.49
C ILE A 165 37.37 12.03 -23.33
N HIS A 166 37.89 12.12 -22.10
CA HIS A 166 39.01 12.95 -21.68
C HIS A 166 40.12 12.02 -21.13
N PRO A 167 41.42 12.38 -21.13
CA PRO A 167 42.48 11.54 -20.56
C PRO A 167 42.21 11.12 -19.09
N GLU A 168 41.52 11.98 -18.33
CA GLU A 168 41.11 11.68 -16.94
C GLU A 168 39.75 10.96 -16.80
N SER A 169 39.00 10.71 -17.88
CA SER A 169 37.67 10.10 -17.79
C SER A 169 37.69 8.75 -17.06
N TYR A 170 38.67 7.88 -17.34
CA TYR A 170 38.80 6.59 -16.65
C TYR A 170 39.11 6.75 -15.15
N SER A 171 40.01 7.67 -14.80
CA SER A 171 40.34 8.00 -13.40
C SER A 171 39.08 8.45 -12.65
N CYS A 172 38.32 9.36 -13.26
CA CYS A 172 37.09 9.90 -12.67
C CYS A 172 35.99 8.85 -12.56
N ALA A 173 35.78 8.03 -13.60
CA ALA A 173 34.76 6.97 -13.61
C ALA A 173 35.06 5.86 -12.61
N SER A 174 36.32 5.43 -12.47
CA SER A 174 36.73 4.46 -11.45
C SER A 174 36.50 5.01 -10.03
N LEU A 175 36.78 6.30 -9.81
CA LEU A 175 36.52 6.97 -8.53
C LEU A 175 35.02 7.18 -8.28
N ALA A 176 34.22 7.43 -9.33
CA ALA A 176 32.77 7.57 -9.25
C ALA A 176 32.14 6.26 -8.80
N VAL A 177 32.47 5.12 -9.42
CA VAL A 177 32.02 3.80 -8.97
C VAL A 177 32.43 3.55 -7.51
N GLY A 178 33.71 3.70 -7.18
CA GLY A 178 34.20 3.39 -5.84
C GLY A 178 33.69 4.33 -4.73
N SER A 179 33.27 5.56 -5.07
CA SER A 179 32.55 6.44 -4.15
C SER A 179 31.22 5.84 -3.66
N VAL A 180 30.49 5.17 -4.56
CA VAL A 180 29.23 4.48 -4.23
C VAL A 180 29.52 3.24 -3.40
N LEU A 181 30.56 2.48 -3.73
CA LEU A 181 30.95 1.28 -2.99
C LEU A 181 31.33 1.59 -1.53
N GLN A 182 31.97 2.73 -1.28
CA GLN A 182 32.26 3.21 0.08
C GLN A 182 30.98 3.48 0.88
N LEU A 183 29.95 4.07 0.25
CA LEU A 183 28.66 4.27 0.90
C LEU A 183 27.90 2.95 1.12
N VAL A 184 27.97 2.00 0.17
CA VAL A 184 27.44 0.63 0.34
C VAL A 184 28.09 -0.04 1.55
N ASP A 185 29.41 0.01 1.69
CA ASP A 185 30.11 -0.52 2.87
C ASP A 185 29.59 0.11 4.17
N LYS A 186 29.50 1.44 4.25
CA LYS A 186 29.06 2.14 5.48
C LYS A 186 27.60 1.87 5.86
N VAL A 187 26.70 1.80 4.88
CA VAL A 187 25.28 1.54 5.14
C VAL A 187 25.00 0.07 5.43
N MET A 188 25.64 -0.86 4.71
CA MET A 188 25.43 -2.30 4.95
C MET A 188 26.06 -2.78 6.26
N THR A 189 27.16 -2.16 6.71
CA THR A 189 27.76 -2.42 8.03
C THR A 189 27.10 -1.66 9.18
N SER A 190 26.07 -0.83 8.90
CA SER A 190 25.39 0.02 9.89
C SER A 190 26.28 1.06 10.57
N GLU A 191 27.39 1.45 9.94
CA GLU A 191 28.19 2.63 10.36
C GLU A 191 27.45 3.94 10.07
N LEU A 192 26.65 3.99 9.01
CA LEU A 192 25.80 5.12 8.60
C LEU A 192 24.40 4.61 8.23
N ARG A 193 23.39 5.47 8.32
CA ARG A 193 22.01 5.09 7.94
C ARG A 193 21.82 5.06 6.44
N ASN A 194 22.26 6.13 5.79
CA ASN A 194 22.00 6.46 4.40
C ASN A 194 23.16 7.32 3.85
N GLY A 195 23.11 7.68 2.57
CA GLY A 195 24.14 8.55 2.00
C GLY A 195 23.86 9.06 0.58
N PHE A 196 24.69 10.01 0.16
CA PHE A 196 24.66 10.63 -1.16
C PHE A 196 26.09 10.68 -1.73
N SER A 197 26.30 10.22 -2.97
CA SER A 197 27.54 10.47 -3.72
C SER A 197 27.33 11.55 -4.80
N VAL A 198 28.06 12.66 -4.68
CA VAL A 198 28.08 13.75 -5.66
C VAL A 198 29.19 13.47 -6.67
N ALA A 199 29.02 12.40 -7.44
CA ALA A 199 30.00 11.89 -8.39
C ALA A 199 29.74 12.38 -9.82
N ARG A 200 30.80 12.34 -10.65
CA ARG A 200 30.71 12.33 -12.12
C ARG A 200 31.95 11.66 -12.72
N PRO A 201 31.87 11.00 -13.89
CA PRO A 201 30.72 10.89 -14.79
C PRO A 201 29.52 10.10 -14.20
N PRO A 202 28.31 10.30 -14.76
CA PRO A 202 27.15 9.46 -14.47
C PRO A 202 27.37 8.00 -14.90
N GLY A 203 26.43 7.12 -14.56
CA GLY A 203 26.53 5.68 -14.78
C GLY A 203 25.31 4.98 -15.39
N HIS A 204 24.07 5.44 -15.19
CA HIS A 204 22.88 4.63 -15.48
C HIS A 204 22.71 4.19 -16.96
N HIS A 205 23.27 4.92 -17.93
CA HIS A 205 23.27 4.55 -19.35
C HIS A 205 24.37 3.56 -19.75
N ALA A 206 25.45 3.42 -18.96
CA ALA A 206 26.58 2.58 -19.34
C ALA A 206 26.17 1.11 -19.41
N GLN A 207 26.54 0.45 -20.51
CA GLN A 207 26.20 -0.94 -20.80
C GLN A 207 27.37 -1.87 -20.44
N VAL A 208 27.16 -3.18 -20.56
CA VAL A 208 28.15 -4.22 -20.25
C VAL A 208 29.48 -4.03 -21.01
N ASP A 209 29.44 -3.55 -22.26
CA ASP A 209 30.61 -3.37 -23.13
C ASP A 209 30.68 -2.02 -23.89
N GLN A 210 29.83 -1.05 -23.56
CA GLN A 210 29.71 0.21 -24.29
C GLN A 210 29.51 1.43 -23.39
N MET A 211 30.14 2.56 -23.78
CA MET A 211 29.77 3.88 -23.26
C MET A 211 28.46 4.34 -23.91
N ASN A 212 27.64 5.10 -23.19
CA ASN A 212 26.43 5.73 -23.71
C ASN A 212 26.02 6.90 -22.81
N GLY A 213 25.41 7.97 -23.36
CA GLY A 213 24.75 9.00 -22.55
C GLY A 213 25.63 9.60 -21.45
N TYR A 214 26.81 10.09 -21.80
CA TYR A 214 27.87 10.57 -20.89
C TYR A 214 28.44 9.54 -19.88
N CYS A 215 27.91 8.32 -19.81
CA CYS A 215 28.28 7.30 -18.83
C CYS A 215 29.42 6.40 -19.34
N MET A 216 30.38 6.09 -18.47
CA MET A 216 31.50 5.16 -18.75
C MET A 216 31.38 3.84 -17.99
N PHE A 217 31.02 3.85 -16.71
CA PHE A 217 30.78 2.63 -15.93
C PHE A 217 29.47 2.77 -15.17
N ASN A 218 28.73 1.68 -15.02
CA ASN A 218 27.41 1.71 -14.43
C ASN A 218 27.50 1.69 -12.90
N ASN A 219 27.65 2.87 -12.32
CA ASN A 219 27.84 3.12 -10.90
C ASN A 219 26.89 2.29 -10.02
N LEU A 220 25.59 2.31 -10.32
CA LEU A 220 24.57 1.63 -9.52
C LEU A 220 24.47 0.14 -9.78
N ALA A 221 24.65 -0.32 -11.02
CA ALA A 221 24.65 -1.75 -11.30
C ALA A 221 25.85 -2.45 -10.65
N ILE A 222 27.03 -1.81 -10.64
CA ILE A 222 28.20 -2.31 -9.92
C ILE A 222 27.93 -2.28 -8.41
N ALA A 223 27.32 -1.21 -7.88
CA ALA A 223 26.96 -1.13 -6.45
C ALA A 223 25.96 -2.23 -6.01
N ALA A 224 24.96 -2.55 -6.83
CA ALA A 224 24.02 -3.64 -6.58
C ALA A 224 24.74 -5.00 -6.55
N ARG A 225 25.55 -5.30 -7.57
CA ARG A 225 26.36 -6.53 -7.62
C ARG A 225 27.37 -6.62 -6.48
N TYR A 226 27.94 -5.48 -6.07
CA TYR A 226 28.84 -5.39 -4.93
C TYR A 226 28.12 -5.69 -3.62
N ALA A 227 26.94 -5.10 -3.38
CA ALA A 227 26.11 -5.40 -2.20
C ALA A 227 25.73 -6.89 -2.13
N GLN A 228 25.37 -7.50 -3.26
CA GLN A 228 25.07 -8.94 -3.34
C GLN A 228 26.30 -9.80 -3.01
N THR A 229 27.46 -9.53 -3.62
CA THR A 229 28.67 -10.35 -3.48
C THR A 229 29.42 -10.14 -2.17
N ARG A 230 29.54 -8.89 -1.71
CA ARG A 230 30.29 -8.49 -0.51
C ARG A 230 29.47 -8.60 0.77
N HIS A 231 28.23 -8.11 0.73
CA HIS A 231 27.35 -7.97 1.91
C HIS A 231 26.22 -8.99 1.95
N ARG A 232 26.11 -9.87 0.95
CA ARG A 232 25.08 -10.92 0.85
C ARG A 232 23.65 -10.38 0.84
N VAL A 233 23.46 -9.22 0.20
CA VAL A 233 22.13 -8.71 -0.12
C VAL A 233 21.47 -9.65 -1.13
N GLU A 234 20.22 -10.04 -0.87
CA GLU A 234 19.39 -10.89 -1.71
C GLU A 234 18.52 -10.06 -2.66
N ARG A 235 18.05 -8.89 -2.21
CA ARG A 235 17.09 -8.04 -2.93
C ARG A 235 17.50 -6.58 -2.88
N VAL A 236 17.88 -6.03 -4.04
CA VAL A 236 18.20 -4.61 -4.23
C VAL A 236 17.08 -3.96 -5.02
N LEU A 237 16.58 -2.81 -4.57
CA LEU A 237 15.73 -1.93 -5.37
C LEU A 237 16.61 -0.82 -5.95
N ILE A 238 16.54 -0.62 -7.27
CA ILE A 238 17.11 0.56 -7.94
C ILE A 238 15.95 1.43 -8.41
N VAL A 239 15.91 2.68 -7.96
CA VAL A 239 14.94 3.70 -8.38
C VAL A 239 15.66 4.75 -9.22
N ASP A 240 15.33 4.83 -10.50
CA ASP A 240 15.80 5.88 -11.40
C ASP A 240 14.71 6.94 -11.58
N TRP A 241 15.00 8.17 -11.17
CA TRP A 241 14.14 9.34 -11.36
C TRP A 241 14.76 10.40 -12.28
N ASP A 242 15.91 10.09 -12.89
CA ASP A 242 16.48 10.88 -13.98
C ASP A 242 15.46 10.99 -15.10
N VAL A 243 15.46 12.10 -15.83
CA VAL A 243 14.48 12.31 -16.90
C VAL A 243 14.75 11.41 -18.11
N HIS A 244 15.91 10.77 -18.19
CA HIS A 244 16.27 9.79 -19.21
C HIS A 244 16.12 8.36 -18.69
N HIS A 245 15.77 7.44 -19.58
CA HIS A 245 15.74 6.02 -19.23
C HIS A 245 17.16 5.45 -19.05
N GLY A 246 17.51 4.99 -17.84
CA GLY A 246 18.74 4.25 -17.55
C GLY A 246 18.75 2.83 -18.16
N GLN A 247 18.68 2.74 -19.49
CA GLN A 247 18.64 1.49 -20.26
C GLN A 247 19.82 0.55 -19.94
N GLY A 248 20.99 1.11 -19.59
CA GLY A 248 22.14 0.33 -19.13
C GLY A 248 21.80 -0.54 -17.92
N ILE A 249 21.13 0.03 -16.90
CA ILE A 249 20.68 -0.70 -15.71
C ILE A 249 19.64 -1.76 -16.09
N GLN A 250 18.64 -1.40 -16.90
CA GLN A 250 17.63 -2.34 -17.41
C GLN A 250 18.30 -3.56 -18.07
N TYR A 251 19.22 -3.36 -19.01
CA TYR A 251 19.88 -4.47 -19.71
C TYR A 251 20.70 -5.38 -18.77
N ILE A 252 21.34 -4.83 -17.73
CA ILE A 252 22.19 -5.60 -16.80
C ILE A 252 21.36 -6.51 -15.87
N PHE A 253 20.12 -6.11 -15.55
CA PHE A 253 19.23 -6.86 -14.65
C PHE A 253 17.98 -7.44 -15.33
N GLN A 254 17.91 -7.34 -16.66
CA GLN A 254 16.80 -7.77 -17.52
C GLN A 254 16.24 -9.18 -17.21
N GLU A 255 17.08 -10.12 -16.79
CA GLU A 255 16.70 -11.50 -16.44
C GLU A 255 16.83 -11.82 -14.93
N ASP A 256 17.10 -10.83 -14.07
CA ASP A 256 17.53 -11.03 -12.69
C ASP A 256 16.50 -10.56 -11.64
N PRO A 257 15.71 -11.47 -11.03
CA PRO A 257 14.71 -11.11 -10.03
C PRO A 257 15.29 -10.68 -8.67
N SER A 258 16.62 -10.74 -8.49
CA SER A 258 17.29 -10.23 -7.27
C SER A 258 17.48 -8.72 -7.27
N VAL A 259 17.26 -8.06 -8.41
CA VAL A 259 17.32 -6.60 -8.54
C VAL A 259 16.05 -6.09 -9.23
N LEU A 260 15.21 -5.40 -8.47
CA LEU A 260 14.05 -4.69 -9.01
C LEU A 260 14.53 -3.33 -9.52
N TYR A 261 14.33 -3.05 -10.81
CA TYR A 261 14.60 -1.75 -11.42
C TYR A 261 13.30 -1.02 -11.72
N PHE A 262 13.21 0.24 -11.29
CA PHE A 262 12.15 1.18 -11.62
C PHE A 262 12.75 2.42 -12.28
N SER A 263 12.18 2.88 -13.39
CA SER A 263 12.58 4.12 -14.05
C SER A 263 11.36 4.97 -14.43
N VAL A 264 11.37 6.26 -14.10
CA VAL A 264 10.35 7.24 -14.49
C VAL A 264 10.97 8.37 -15.30
N HIS A 265 10.76 8.34 -16.62
CA HIS A 265 11.54 9.11 -17.59
C HIS A 265 10.66 9.73 -18.69
N ARG A 266 11.16 10.78 -19.35
CA ARG A 266 10.57 11.33 -20.58
C ARG A 266 10.72 10.31 -21.71
N TYR A 267 9.65 10.14 -22.49
CA TYR A 267 9.61 9.15 -23.58
C TYR A 267 8.98 9.71 -24.85
N GLU A 268 7.83 10.40 -24.73
CA GLU A 268 7.08 10.97 -25.85
C GLU A 268 6.88 9.97 -27.01
N GLU A 269 6.38 8.77 -26.68
CA GLU A 269 6.18 7.66 -27.62
C GLU A 269 7.46 7.23 -28.38
N GLY A 270 8.63 7.39 -27.75
CA GLY A 270 9.95 7.06 -28.31
C GLY A 270 10.63 8.23 -29.04
N LEU A 271 10.03 9.42 -29.06
CA LEU A 271 10.61 10.60 -29.68
C LEU A 271 11.72 11.25 -28.83
N PHE A 272 11.76 11.01 -27.52
CA PHE A 272 12.84 11.48 -26.66
C PHE A 272 14.01 10.48 -26.59
N TRP A 273 15.23 10.99 -26.43
CA TRP A 273 16.45 10.17 -26.33
C TRP A 273 16.38 9.29 -25.06
N PRO A 274 16.75 7.99 -25.11
CA PRO A 274 17.54 7.30 -26.15
C PRO A 274 16.75 6.71 -27.33
N HIS A 275 15.47 7.05 -27.52
CA HIS A 275 14.63 6.59 -28.66
C HIS A 275 14.39 5.07 -28.72
N LEU A 276 14.43 4.40 -27.58
CA LEU A 276 14.38 2.95 -27.46
C LEU A 276 12.95 2.44 -27.18
N PRO A 277 12.36 1.58 -28.04
CA PRO A 277 11.05 0.96 -27.79
C PRO A 277 10.97 0.21 -26.46
N GLU A 278 12.08 -0.37 -26.00
CA GLU A 278 12.20 -1.04 -24.70
C GLU A 278 12.22 -0.10 -23.49
N SER A 279 12.14 1.21 -23.69
CA SER A 279 11.86 2.17 -22.59
C SER A 279 10.36 2.28 -22.29
N ASP A 280 9.48 1.74 -23.15
CA ASP A 280 8.06 1.69 -22.83
C ASP A 280 7.76 0.73 -21.67
N SER A 281 6.65 1.02 -21.00
CA SER A 281 5.99 0.21 -19.96
C SER A 281 5.71 -1.25 -20.33
N SER A 282 5.78 -1.61 -21.61
CA SER A 282 5.66 -2.98 -22.10
C SER A 282 6.92 -3.84 -21.85
N ALA A 283 8.08 -3.24 -21.62
CA ALA A 283 9.33 -3.94 -21.29
C ALA A 283 9.41 -4.27 -19.79
N VAL A 284 8.81 -5.39 -19.39
CA VAL A 284 8.70 -5.81 -17.98
C VAL A 284 9.84 -6.74 -17.49
N GLY A 285 10.92 -6.88 -18.26
CA GLY A 285 11.96 -7.89 -18.03
C GLY A 285 11.72 -9.17 -18.86
N THR A 286 12.64 -10.14 -18.81
CA THR A 286 12.53 -11.42 -19.52
C THR A 286 13.01 -12.61 -18.68
N GLY A 287 12.57 -13.82 -19.02
CA GLY A 287 13.04 -15.04 -18.34
C GLY A 287 12.70 -15.04 -16.84
N SER A 288 13.70 -15.18 -15.98
CA SER A 288 13.51 -15.08 -14.52
C SER A 288 13.26 -13.66 -14.01
N GLY A 289 13.57 -12.64 -14.80
CA GLY A 289 13.38 -11.23 -14.45
C GLY A 289 12.03 -10.63 -14.87
N GLU A 290 11.12 -11.41 -15.47
CA GLU A 290 9.79 -10.90 -15.82
C GLU A 290 9.04 -10.38 -14.58
N GLY A 291 8.59 -9.13 -14.65
CA GLY A 291 7.98 -8.36 -13.57
C GLY A 291 8.96 -7.46 -12.80
N TYR A 292 10.27 -7.68 -12.90
CA TYR A 292 11.31 -6.97 -12.10
C TYR A 292 11.94 -5.77 -12.82
N ASN A 293 11.46 -5.44 -14.02
CA ASN A 293 11.76 -4.19 -14.71
C ASN A 293 10.47 -3.36 -14.82
N ILE A 294 10.50 -2.10 -14.38
CA ILE A 294 9.35 -1.21 -14.32
C ILE A 294 9.68 0.12 -14.99
N ASN A 295 9.19 0.29 -16.21
CA ASN A 295 9.26 1.56 -16.93
C ASN A 295 7.97 2.34 -16.78
N LEU A 296 8.08 3.62 -16.42
CA LEU A 296 7.00 4.60 -16.41
C LEU A 296 7.32 5.73 -17.41
N PRO A 297 6.93 5.58 -18.68
CA PRO A 297 7.25 6.56 -19.72
C PRO A 297 6.31 7.77 -19.70
N TRP A 298 6.86 8.97 -19.51
CA TRP A 298 6.13 10.23 -19.67
C TRP A 298 5.97 10.60 -21.14
N ASN A 299 4.72 10.63 -21.60
CA ASN A 299 4.36 10.92 -22.99
C ASN A 299 4.02 12.41 -23.25
N LYS A 300 4.35 13.29 -22.30
CA LYS A 300 4.35 14.75 -22.42
C LYS A 300 5.44 15.34 -21.54
N ILE A 301 5.95 16.50 -21.93
CA ILE A 301 6.79 17.38 -21.09
C ILE A 301 5.95 18.11 -20.02
N GLY A 302 6.61 18.82 -19.11
CA GLY A 302 5.96 19.67 -18.10
C GLY A 302 5.31 18.92 -16.94
N MET A 303 5.69 17.65 -16.70
CA MET A 303 5.23 16.88 -15.53
C MET A 303 5.68 17.56 -14.22
N LYS A 304 4.79 17.58 -13.22
CA LYS A 304 4.90 18.33 -11.96
C LYS A 304 5.01 17.39 -10.75
N ASP A 305 5.20 17.97 -9.58
CA ASP A 305 5.24 17.28 -8.27
C ASP A 305 4.16 16.19 -8.11
N ALA A 306 2.93 16.50 -8.49
CA ALA A 306 1.80 15.58 -8.36
C ALA A 306 1.89 14.34 -9.27
N ASP A 307 2.46 14.48 -10.48
CA ASP A 307 2.65 13.36 -11.42
C ASP A 307 3.65 12.34 -10.87
N TYR A 308 4.79 12.83 -10.35
CA TYR A 308 5.83 12.00 -9.71
C TYR A 308 5.34 11.39 -8.39
N VAL A 309 4.60 12.14 -7.56
CA VAL A 309 4.05 11.62 -6.31
C VAL A 309 2.99 10.53 -6.56
N ALA A 310 2.13 10.69 -7.56
CA ALA A 310 1.15 9.66 -7.92
C ALA A 310 1.83 8.38 -8.44
N ALA A 311 2.87 8.51 -9.29
CA ALA A 311 3.69 7.39 -9.73
C ALA A 311 4.29 6.60 -8.56
N PHE A 312 4.82 7.31 -7.56
CA PHE A 312 5.37 6.68 -6.37
C PHE A 312 4.29 6.00 -5.53
N GLN A 313 3.18 6.69 -5.25
CA GLN A 313 2.11 6.18 -4.39
C GLN A 313 1.38 4.97 -4.97
N GLN A 314 1.15 4.92 -6.28
CA GLN A 314 0.23 3.96 -6.89
C GLN A 314 0.90 2.85 -7.73
N LEU A 315 2.19 3.00 -8.07
CA LEU A 315 2.95 1.98 -8.79
C LEU A 315 4.19 1.53 -7.99
N LEU A 316 5.13 2.44 -7.71
CA LEU A 316 6.43 2.06 -7.11
C LEU A 316 6.28 1.54 -5.68
N LEU A 317 5.62 2.27 -4.77
CA LEU A 317 5.54 1.87 -3.36
C LEU A 317 4.79 0.54 -3.16
N PRO A 318 3.61 0.27 -3.76
CA PRO A 318 2.96 -1.03 -3.69
C PRO A 318 3.91 -2.19 -4.00
N VAL A 319 4.64 -2.07 -5.12
CA VAL A 319 5.58 -3.09 -5.60
C VAL A 319 6.82 -3.18 -4.70
N ALA A 320 7.40 -2.05 -4.29
CA ALA A 320 8.59 -2.03 -3.44
C ALA A 320 8.34 -2.61 -2.03
N TYR A 321 7.14 -2.39 -1.48
CA TYR A 321 6.71 -3.02 -0.22
C TYR A 321 6.48 -4.52 -0.37
N GLU A 322 5.98 -4.99 -1.51
CA GLU A 322 5.85 -6.44 -1.82
C GLU A 322 7.23 -7.10 -2.06
N PHE A 323 8.15 -6.40 -2.74
CA PHE A 323 9.52 -6.87 -3.02
C PHE A 323 10.41 -6.94 -1.77
N GLN A 324 10.16 -6.10 -0.76
CA GLN A 324 10.93 -6.05 0.49
C GLN A 324 12.45 -5.97 0.28
N PRO A 325 12.98 -4.90 -0.35
CA PRO A 325 14.41 -4.74 -0.58
C PRO A 325 15.19 -4.59 0.74
N GLN A 326 16.43 -5.05 0.74
CA GLN A 326 17.38 -4.91 1.86
C GLN A 326 18.35 -3.73 1.68
N LEU A 327 18.40 -3.16 0.47
CA LEU A 327 19.11 -1.95 0.10
C LEU A 327 18.32 -1.24 -1.00
N VAL A 328 18.18 0.09 -0.90
CA VAL A 328 17.64 0.93 -1.97
C VAL A 328 18.75 1.81 -2.53
N LEU A 329 18.94 1.74 -3.84
CA LEU A 329 19.83 2.59 -4.62
C LEU A 329 18.98 3.55 -5.46
N VAL A 330 19.43 4.79 -5.62
CA VAL A 330 18.72 5.81 -6.41
C VAL A 330 19.65 6.42 -7.44
N ALA A 331 19.25 6.31 -8.72
CA ALA A 331 19.81 7.08 -9.82
C ALA A 331 19.22 8.49 -9.72
N ALA A 332 19.97 9.36 -9.05
CA ALA A 332 19.51 10.67 -8.61
C ALA A 332 19.85 11.73 -9.65
N GLY A 333 19.23 11.63 -10.83
CA GLY A 333 19.21 12.72 -11.81
C GLY A 333 18.33 13.88 -11.36
N PHE A 334 18.64 15.10 -11.79
CA PHE A 334 17.84 16.29 -11.46
C PHE A 334 17.48 17.13 -12.70
N ASP A 335 17.52 16.52 -13.88
CA ASP A 335 17.02 17.09 -15.13
C ASP A 335 15.50 17.00 -15.28
N SER A 336 14.84 16.24 -14.40
CA SER A 336 13.40 16.31 -14.17
C SER A 336 12.97 17.55 -13.36
N VAL A 337 13.90 18.34 -12.82
CA VAL A 337 13.62 19.60 -12.10
C VAL A 337 13.31 20.73 -13.09
N ILE A 338 12.38 21.62 -12.69
CA ILE A 338 12.05 22.85 -13.42
C ILE A 338 13.29 23.65 -13.85
N GLY A 339 13.30 24.08 -15.11
CA GLY A 339 14.37 24.89 -15.69
C GLY A 339 15.56 24.10 -16.25
N ASP A 340 15.53 22.76 -16.21
CA ASP A 340 16.53 21.95 -16.91
C ASP A 340 16.37 22.04 -18.45
N PRO A 341 17.46 22.21 -19.23
CA PRO A 341 17.41 22.37 -20.68
C PRO A 341 17.22 21.06 -21.47
N LYS A 342 17.19 19.90 -20.82
CA LYS A 342 17.00 18.57 -21.46
C LYS A 342 15.68 17.93 -21.08
N GLY A 343 15.33 17.93 -19.80
CA GLY A 343 14.13 17.24 -19.34
C GLY A 343 12.82 17.94 -19.70
N GLU A 344 12.82 19.28 -19.75
CA GLU A 344 11.61 20.11 -20.00
C GLU A 344 10.44 19.80 -19.03
N MET A 345 10.75 19.25 -17.86
CA MET A 345 9.77 18.94 -16.81
C MET A 345 9.55 20.15 -15.89
N SER A 346 8.65 19.99 -14.93
CA SER A 346 8.22 21.05 -14.01
C SER A 346 8.09 20.58 -12.57
N ALA A 347 8.81 19.51 -12.19
CA ALA A 347 8.95 19.12 -10.79
C ALA A 347 9.77 20.19 -10.05
N SER A 348 9.32 20.57 -8.87
CA SER A 348 10.06 21.42 -7.96
C SER A 348 11.20 20.64 -7.29
N PRO A 349 12.29 21.30 -6.89
CA PRO A 349 13.31 20.66 -6.04
C PRO A 349 12.71 20.04 -4.77
N GLN A 350 11.66 20.66 -4.21
CA GLN A 350 10.95 20.19 -3.02
C GLN A 350 10.27 18.82 -3.22
N CYS A 351 9.89 18.45 -4.45
CA CYS A 351 9.37 17.12 -4.77
C CYS A 351 10.34 16.02 -4.34
N PHE A 352 11.64 16.19 -4.60
CA PHE A 352 12.67 15.18 -4.33
C PHE A 352 12.90 14.94 -2.83
N SER A 353 12.59 15.91 -1.97
CA SER A 353 12.53 15.69 -0.52
C SER A 353 11.42 14.69 -0.15
N VAL A 354 10.25 14.80 -0.77
CA VAL A 354 9.11 13.89 -0.57
C VAL A 354 9.39 12.51 -1.19
N LEU A 355 9.97 12.44 -2.39
CA LEU A 355 10.35 11.16 -3.01
C LEU A 355 11.42 10.43 -2.17
N THR A 356 12.44 11.14 -1.68
CA THR A 356 13.45 10.58 -0.76
C THR A 356 12.80 10.06 0.52
N HIS A 357 11.89 10.84 1.12
CA HIS A 357 11.15 10.42 2.33
C HIS A 357 10.33 9.15 2.10
N MET A 358 9.65 9.03 0.96
CA MET A 358 8.91 7.80 0.61
C MET A 358 9.81 6.57 0.58
N LEU A 359 11.02 6.68 0.02
CA LEU A 359 11.98 5.58 -0.05
C LEU A 359 12.67 5.26 1.29
N LEU A 360 12.81 6.22 2.21
CA LEU A 360 13.35 5.96 3.56
C LEU A 360 12.48 5.00 4.39
N GLY A 361 11.22 4.78 4.00
CA GLY A 361 10.36 3.76 4.60
C GLY A 361 10.73 2.33 4.19
N LEU A 362 11.61 2.14 3.20
CA LEU A 362 12.05 0.83 2.72
C LEU A 362 13.43 0.47 3.29
N ALA A 363 13.78 -0.82 3.28
CA ALA A 363 15.11 -1.31 3.67
C ALA A 363 15.63 -0.81 5.04
N GLN A 364 14.74 -0.46 5.99
CA GLN A 364 15.08 0.19 7.26
C GLN A 364 15.88 1.49 7.09
N GLY A 365 15.58 2.28 6.05
CA GLY A 365 16.26 3.53 5.75
C GLY A 365 17.64 3.37 5.07
N LYS A 366 18.06 2.14 4.71
CA LYS A 366 19.28 1.86 3.94
C LYS A 366 19.14 2.33 2.49
N LEU A 367 19.32 3.64 2.32
CA LEU A 367 19.06 4.39 1.09
C LEU A 367 20.34 5.11 0.63
N LEU A 368 20.74 4.88 -0.61
CA LEU A 368 21.90 5.53 -1.23
C LEU A 368 21.49 6.25 -2.50
N LEU A 369 21.79 7.54 -2.58
CA LEU A 369 21.60 8.37 -3.77
C LEU A 369 22.93 8.58 -4.48
N VAL A 370 22.93 8.54 -5.80
CA VAL A 370 24.11 8.79 -6.64
C VAL A 370 23.72 9.76 -7.73
N LEU A 371 24.45 10.86 -7.88
CA LEU A 371 24.17 11.86 -8.91
C LEU A 371 24.31 11.26 -10.32
N GLU A 372 23.25 11.37 -11.11
CA GLU A 372 23.25 10.98 -12.53
C GLU A 372 23.23 12.26 -13.41
N GLY A 373 22.13 12.57 -14.09
CA GLY A 373 21.90 13.77 -14.89
C GLY A 373 21.52 15.03 -14.11
N GLY A 374 20.89 15.99 -14.79
CA GLY A 374 20.67 17.35 -14.29
C GLY A 374 21.75 18.34 -14.77
N TYR A 375 21.33 19.28 -15.62
CA TYR A 375 22.20 20.14 -16.43
C TYR A 375 21.92 21.63 -16.24
N ASN A 376 20.78 22.01 -15.65
CA ASN A 376 20.68 23.30 -14.97
C ASN A 376 21.39 23.20 -13.61
N LEU A 377 22.52 23.91 -13.49
CA LEU A 377 23.40 23.89 -12.32
C LEU A 377 22.67 24.25 -11.01
N GLN A 378 21.78 25.25 -11.05
CA GLN A 378 21.04 25.70 -9.87
C GLN A 378 19.93 24.71 -9.50
N SER A 379 19.12 24.28 -10.47
CA SER A 379 18.05 23.29 -10.26
C SER A 379 18.59 21.97 -9.71
N THR A 380 19.76 21.53 -10.20
CA THR A 380 20.46 20.33 -9.74
C THR A 380 20.98 20.50 -8.31
N ALA A 381 21.62 21.62 -8.00
CA ALA A 381 22.08 21.93 -6.64
C ALA A 381 20.94 22.02 -5.63
N GLU A 382 19.79 22.60 -6.01
CA GLU A 382 18.59 22.65 -5.17
C GLU A 382 17.97 21.26 -4.97
N GLY A 383 17.92 20.43 -6.01
CA GLY A 383 17.44 19.04 -5.93
C GLY A 383 18.28 18.19 -4.98
N VAL A 384 19.62 18.23 -5.12
CA VAL A 384 20.54 17.55 -4.19
C VAL A 384 20.33 18.04 -2.74
N CYS A 385 20.20 19.36 -2.55
CA CYS A 385 19.92 19.93 -1.22
C CYS A 385 18.56 19.52 -0.66
N ALA A 386 17.54 19.26 -1.49
CA ALA A 386 16.25 18.76 -1.04
C ALA A 386 16.32 17.29 -0.60
N CYS A 387 17.06 16.45 -1.33
CA CYS A 387 17.31 15.07 -0.91
C CYS A 387 18.11 14.99 0.39
N LEU A 388 19.21 15.75 0.51
CA LEU A 388 20.06 15.75 1.70
C LEU A 388 19.31 16.13 2.97
N ARG A 389 18.34 17.06 2.89
CA ARG A 389 17.45 17.40 4.02
C ARG A 389 16.69 16.18 4.53
N SER A 390 16.03 15.44 3.63
CA SER A 390 15.30 14.22 4.00
C SER A 390 16.23 13.13 4.54
N LEU A 391 17.40 12.93 3.93
CA LEU A 391 18.39 11.96 4.44
C LEU A 391 18.86 12.30 5.86
N LEU A 392 19.04 13.59 6.15
CA LEU A 392 19.39 14.15 7.46
C LEU A 392 18.20 14.21 8.46
N GLY A 393 17.01 13.75 8.07
CA GLY A 393 15.83 13.69 8.94
C GLY A 393 15.07 15.01 9.12
N GLU A 394 15.26 16.01 8.25
CA GLU A 394 14.35 17.16 8.22
C GLU A 394 12.96 16.74 7.73
N SER A 395 11.93 17.41 8.25
CA SER A 395 10.55 17.18 7.78
C SER A 395 10.39 17.59 6.32
N CYS A 396 9.57 16.83 5.59
CA CYS A 396 9.21 17.16 4.22
C CYS A 396 8.68 18.60 4.10
N PRO A 397 8.95 19.32 3.01
CA PRO A 397 8.26 20.56 2.70
C PRO A 397 6.79 20.30 2.32
N ARG A 398 5.96 21.35 2.32
CA ARG A 398 4.72 21.33 1.53
C ARG A 398 5.08 21.48 0.05
N LEU A 399 4.40 20.74 -0.81
CA LEU A 399 4.58 20.81 -2.27
C LEU A 399 3.74 21.95 -2.85
N ARG A 400 4.05 22.36 -4.09
CA ARG A 400 3.29 23.43 -4.75
C ARG A 400 1.90 22.93 -5.16
N SER A 401 0.86 23.67 -4.83
CA SER A 401 -0.51 23.42 -5.30
C SER A 401 -0.66 23.83 -6.78
N PRO A 402 -1.59 23.21 -7.55
CA PRO A 402 -2.46 22.09 -7.16
C PRO A 402 -1.70 20.75 -7.14
N SER A 403 -2.03 19.90 -6.16
CA SER A 403 -1.46 18.55 -6.03
C SER A 403 -2.23 17.49 -6.84
N ILE A 404 -2.65 17.85 -8.05
CA ILE A 404 -3.47 17.04 -8.97
C ILE A 404 -2.58 16.45 -10.07
N PRO A 405 -2.56 15.11 -10.29
CA PRO A 405 -1.83 14.50 -11.39
C PRO A 405 -2.51 14.82 -12.74
N SER A 406 -1.71 14.97 -13.79
CA SER A 406 -2.20 15.20 -15.14
C SER A 406 -2.78 13.93 -15.78
N ASP A 407 -3.73 14.07 -16.70
CA ASP A 407 -4.29 12.96 -17.48
C ASP A 407 -3.21 12.13 -18.19
N SER A 408 -2.12 12.80 -18.63
CA SER A 408 -1.01 12.13 -19.30
C SER A 408 -0.21 11.25 -18.35
N ALA A 409 0.01 11.70 -17.11
CA ALA A 409 0.66 10.88 -16.09
C ALA A 409 -0.27 9.74 -15.65
N LEU A 410 -1.54 10.02 -15.35
CA LEU A 410 -2.54 8.99 -15.00
C LEU A 410 -2.62 7.89 -16.06
N LYS A 411 -2.59 8.24 -17.35
CA LYS A 411 -2.55 7.28 -18.47
C LYS A 411 -1.27 6.44 -18.48
N SER A 412 -0.10 7.05 -18.31
CA SER A 412 1.18 6.32 -18.24
C SER A 412 1.27 5.40 -17.01
N ILE A 413 0.82 5.86 -15.83
CA ILE A 413 0.75 5.06 -14.60
C ILE A 413 -0.20 3.88 -14.81
N SER A 414 -1.39 4.14 -15.36
CA SER A 414 -2.39 3.10 -15.64
C SER A 414 -1.90 2.02 -16.61
N ARG A 415 -1.17 2.41 -17.66
CA ARG A 415 -0.55 1.46 -18.61
C ARG A 415 0.53 0.61 -17.96
N SER A 416 1.42 1.23 -17.20
CA SER A 416 2.51 0.55 -16.48
C SER A 416 1.96 -0.43 -15.44
N ILE A 417 0.95 -0.03 -14.67
CA ILE A 417 0.19 -0.93 -13.79
C ILE A 417 -0.47 -2.08 -14.58
N SER A 418 -1.00 -1.82 -15.77
CA SER A 418 -1.67 -2.84 -16.59
C SER A 418 -0.68 -3.88 -17.15
N ALA A 419 0.53 -3.47 -17.51
CA ALA A 419 1.62 -4.36 -17.93
C ALA A 419 2.15 -5.22 -16.77
N LEU A 420 2.24 -4.64 -15.57
CA LEU A 420 2.83 -5.28 -14.37
C LEU A 420 1.83 -6.06 -13.52
N TYR A 421 0.53 -5.86 -13.74
CA TYR A 421 -0.57 -6.56 -13.06
C TYR A 421 -0.40 -8.09 -12.94
N PRO A 422 0.11 -8.83 -13.95
CA PRO A 422 0.28 -10.28 -13.83
C PRO A 422 1.32 -10.73 -12.79
N TYR A 423 2.24 -9.84 -12.39
CA TYR A 423 3.44 -10.18 -11.63
C TYR A 423 3.36 -9.77 -10.15
N TRP A 424 2.64 -8.69 -9.83
CA TRP A 424 2.62 -8.09 -8.48
C TRP A 424 1.23 -8.15 -7.85
N THR A 425 1.12 -8.82 -6.70
CA THR A 425 -0.17 -8.99 -6.00
C THR A 425 -0.66 -7.71 -5.33
N SER A 426 0.24 -6.80 -5.00
CA SER A 426 -0.05 -5.43 -4.58
C SER A 426 -0.80 -4.62 -5.65
N LEU A 427 -0.49 -4.83 -6.94
CA LEU A 427 -1.21 -4.22 -8.07
C LEU A 427 -2.51 -4.95 -8.42
N GLN A 428 -2.61 -6.25 -8.08
CA GLN A 428 -3.82 -7.07 -8.26
C GLN A 428 -4.99 -6.64 -7.36
N VAL A 429 -4.75 -5.71 -6.44
CA VAL A 429 -5.79 -4.99 -5.69
C VAL A 429 -6.72 -4.21 -6.63
N LEU A 430 -6.27 -3.75 -7.81
CA LEU A 430 -7.06 -2.87 -8.68
C LEU A 430 -7.98 -3.61 -9.67
N GLU A 431 -9.29 -3.57 -9.43
CA GLU A 431 -10.33 -4.11 -10.31
C GLU A 431 -10.62 -3.17 -11.49
N GLY A 432 -9.79 -3.28 -12.54
CA GLY A 432 -9.92 -2.48 -13.76
C GLY A 432 -11.29 -2.51 -14.46
N GLY A 433 -11.52 -1.45 -15.22
CA GLY A 433 -12.81 -1.03 -15.79
C GLY A 433 -12.85 0.50 -15.83
N PRO A 434 -13.86 1.12 -16.46
CA PRO A 434 -13.98 2.58 -16.48
C PRO A 434 -14.21 3.13 -15.07
N LEU A 435 -13.46 4.17 -14.72
CA LEU A 435 -13.74 5.06 -13.58
C LEU A 435 -14.49 6.30 -14.10
N SER A 436 -14.78 7.30 -13.26
CA SER A 436 -15.43 8.52 -13.76
C SER A 436 -14.46 9.39 -14.54
N ASP A 437 -14.86 9.78 -15.75
CA ASP A 437 -14.15 10.74 -16.61
C ASP A 437 -14.71 12.18 -16.48
N SER A 438 -15.74 12.39 -15.65
CA SER A 438 -16.32 13.72 -15.38
C SER A 438 -15.31 14.69 -14.77
N ASP A 439 -15.49 16.00 -14.94
CA ASP A 439 -14.83 16.97 -14.05
C ASP A 439 -15.11 16.63 -12.56
N PRO A 440 -14.18 16.94 -11.63
CA PRO A 440 -14.39 16.69 -10.21
C PRO A 440 -15.57 17.52 -9.69
N LEU A 441 -16.43 16.91 -8.86
CA LEU A 441 -17.64 17.55 -8.33
C LEU A 441 -17.33 18.61 -7.25
N THR A 442 -16.18 18.46 -6.59
CA THR A 442 -15.56 19.50 -5.76
C THR A 442 -14.82 20.49 -6.67
N PRO A 443 -14.91 21.81 -6.43
CA PRO A 443 -14.03 22.74 -7.12
C PRO A 443 -12.58 22.42 -6.75
N ALA A 444 -11.79 21.96 -7.72
CA ALA A 444 -10.36 22.27 -7.71
C ALA A 444 -10.29 23.80 -7.61
N GLU A 445 -9.66 24.32 -6.54
CA GLU A 445 -9.77 25.72 -6.11
C GLU A 445 -9.68 26.65 -7.33
N SER A 446 -10.69 27.52 -7.48
CA SER A 446 -10.69 28.53 -8.54
C SER A 446 -9.38 29.30 -8.51
N SER A 447 -8.87 29.67 -9.69
CA SER A 447 -7.63 30.41 -9.89
C SER A 447 -7.70 31.85 -9.35
N GLU A 448 -7.92 32.01 -8.04
CA GLU A 448 -7.47 33.18 -7.32
C GLU A 448 -5.95 33.07 -7.27
N ASP A 449 -5.28 34.01 -7.93
CA ASP A 449 -3.85 34.20 -7.84
C ASP A 449 -3.48 34.44 -6.36
N PHE A 450 -3.15 33.37 -5.64
CA PHE A 450 -2.21 33.46 -4.53
C PHE A 450 -0.91 33.95 -5.14
N SER A 451 -0.74 35.27 -5.09
CA SER A 451 0.39 36.03 -5.59
C SER A 451 1.72 35.34 -5.30
N GLU A 452 2.70 35.52 -6.18
CA GLU A 452 4.08 35.02 -6.09
C GLU A 452 4.90 35.57 -4.91
N GLU A 453 4.29 35.77 -3.74
CA GLU A 453 5.00 35.50 -2.50
C GLU A 453 5.34 34.00 -2.49
N LEU A 454 6.54 33.71 -3.01
CA LEU A 454 7.40 32.69 -2.43
C LEU A 454 7.18 32.77 -0.92
N CYS A 455 6.47 31.79 -0.37
CA CYS A 455 6.46 31.60 1.06
C CYS A 455 7.88 31.16 1.43
N GLU A 456 8.72 32.17 1.68
CA GLU A 456 9.57 32.20 2.85
C GLU A 456 8.67 32.00 4.09
N GLU A 457 8.09 30.79 4.23
CA GLU A 457 8.07 30.15 5.53
C GLU A 457 9.52 30.24 6.00
N ARG A 458 9.74 31.14 6.96
CA ARG A 458 11.07 31.54 7.39
C ARG A 458 11.83 30.27 7.73
N ARG A 459 13.15 30.31 7.50
CA ARG A 459 14.08 29.33 8.07
C ARG A 459 14.19 29.50 9.58
N ASP A 460 13.07 29.50 10.28
CA ASP A 460 12.99 29.07 11.65
C ASP A 460 13.15 27.54 11.57
N SER A 461 14.42 27.12 11.53
CA SER A 461 14.84 25.74 11.81
C SER A 461 14.54 25.46 13.28
N LEU A 462 13.25 25.37 13.59
CA LEU A 462 12.76 24.74 14.79
C LEU A 462 13.10 23.27 14.62
N ASP A 463 14.18 22.83 15.29
CA ASP A 463 14.49 21.42 15.48
C ASP A 463 13.19 20.71 15.89
N LEU A 464 12.59 19.94 14.96
CA LEU A 464 11.24 19.42 15.14
C LEU A 464 11.23 18.43 16.30
N THR A 465 10.93 18.95 17.48
CA THR A 465 10.99 18.19 18.71
C THR A 465 9.66 17.50 18.89
N THR A 466 9.62 16.18 18.75
CA THR A 466 8.41 15.38 18.91
C THR A 466 7.81 15.63 20.30
N GLY A 467 6.66 16.31 20.35
CA GLY A 467 5.94 16.55 21.60
C GLY A 467 5.42 15.23 22.17
N LEU A 468 5.47 15.07 23.50
CA LEU A 468 4.85 13.94 24.21
C LEU A 468 3.99 14.46 25.36
N VAL A 469 2.71 14.12 25.30
CA VAL A 469 1.72 14.30 26.37
C VAL A 469 1.46 12.99 27.09
N TYR A 470 1.48 13.05 28.42
CA TYR A 470 0.96 12.03 29.33
C TYR A 470 0.67 12.68 30.68
N ASP A 471 -0.43 12.29 31.32
CA ASP A 471 -0.74 12.69 32.69
C ASP A 471 -1.46 11.56 33.44
N GLN A 472 -0.90 11.17 34.59
CA GLN A 472 -1.42 10.07 35.40
C GLN A 472 -2.85 10.33 35.91
N ARG A 473 -3.30 11.59 36.02
CA ARG A 473 -4.66 11.93 36.45
C ARG A 473 -5.73 11.38 35.50
N MET A 474 -5.41 11.18 34.22
CA MET A 474 -6.31 10.49 33.28
C MET A 474 -6.59 9.02 33.66
N MET A 475 -5.82 8.43 34.58
CA MET A 475 -6.09 7.10 35.14
C MET A 475 -7.24 7.08 36.16
N GLU A 476 -7.66 8.25 36.68
CA GLU A 476 -8.67 8.33 37.75
C GLU A 476 -10.07 7.91 37.27
N HIS A 477 -10.37 8.06 35.98
CA HIS A 477 -11.56 7.49 35.35
C HIS A 477 -11.52 5.96 35.33
N HIS A 478 -12.49 5.28 35.94
CA HIS A 478 -12.52 3.81 35.99
C HIS A 478 -13.95 3.24 36.12
N ASN A 479 -14.13 1.97 35.76
CA ASN A 479 -15.41 1.27 35.92
C ASN A 479 -15.53 0.70 37.35
N MET A 480 -16.45 1.25 38.14
CA MET A 480 -16.68 0.83 39.55
C MET A 480 -17.42 -0.50 39.70
N TRP A 481 -17.91 -1.11 38.62
CA TRP A 481 -18.78 -2.31 38.65
C TRP A 481 -18.25 -3.50 37.88
N ASP A 482 -17.50 -3.25 36.80
CA ASP A 482 -16.85 -4.28 36.00
C ASP A 482 -15.33 -4.04 35.95
N SER A 483 -14.61 -4.72 36.84
CA SER A 483 -13.14 -4.70 36.87
C SER A 483 -12.47 -5.37 35.67
N HIS A 484 -13.24 -5.99 34.76
CA HIS A 484 -12.74 -6.60 33.54
C HIS A 484 -13.08 -5.75 32.30
N HIS A 485 -13.55 -4.51 32.50
CA HIS A 485 -13.82 -3.57 31.42
C HIS A 485 -12.55 -3.33 30.58
N PRO A 486 -12.61 -3.38 29.23
CA PRO A 486 -11.41 -3.31 28.38
C PRO A 486 -10.71 -1.95 28.42
N GLU A 487 -11.46 -0.86 28.53
CA GLU A 487 -10.92 0.49 28.69
C GLU A 487 -10.40 0.65 30.14
N LEU A 488 -9.15 0.23 30.35
CA LEU A 488 -8.46 0.19 31.65
C LEU A 488 -7.56 1.42 31.85
N PRO A 489 -7.47 1.98 33.07
CA PRO A 489 -6.48 3.01 33.41
C PRO A 489 -5.04 2.64 33.07
N GLN A 490 -4.69 1.35 33.16
CA GLN A 490 -3.35 0.82 32.89
C GLN A 490 -2.93 0.98 31.42
N ARG A 491 -3.86 1.24 30.47
CA ARG A 491 -3.55 1.45 29.04
C ARG A 491 -2.48 2.53 28.85
N ILE A 492 -2.79 3.76 29.30
CA ILE A 492 -1.87 4.89 29.18
C ILE A 492 -0.60 4.71 30.02
N GLN A 493 -0.68 4.04 31.18
CA GLN A 493 0.49 3.79 32.02
C GLN A 493 1.49 2.82 31.37
N ARG A 494 0.99 1.76 30.71
CA ARG A 494 1.83 0.75 30.06
C ARG A 494 2.49 1.29 28.80
N ILE A 495 1.75 2.04 27.98
CA ILE A 495 2.30 2.78 26.85
C ILE A 495 3.42 3.71 27.32
N PHE A 496 3.13 4.52 28.35
CA PHE A 496 4.08 5.46 28.92
C PHE A 496 5.35 4.78 29.44
N SER A 497 5.20 3.68 30.20
CA SER A 497 6.35 2.92 30.72
C SER A 497 7.19 2.37 29.58
N ARG A 498 6.59 1.83 28.52
CA ARG A 498 7.32 1.32 27.36
C ARG A 498 8.07 2.41 26.59
N HIS A 499 7.51 3.62 26.50
CA HIS A 499 8.23 4.77 25.95
C HIS A 499 9.44 5.19 26.81
N ASP A 500 9.37 4.98 28.13
CA ASP A 500 10.47 5.27 29.06
C ASP A 500 11.55 4.18 29.00
N ASP A 501 11.14 2.90 29.00
CA ASP A 501 12.01 1.72 28.83
C ASP A 501 12.82 1.79 27.52
N LEU A 502 12.23 2.32 26.45
CA LEU A 502 12.86 2.52 25.14
C LEU A 502 13.61 3.86 25.01
N GLY A 503 13.65 4.68 26.06
CA GLY A 503 14.30 5.99 26.08
C GLY A 503 13.60 7.09 25.27
N LEU A 504 12.50 6.79 24.57
CA LEU A 504 11.72 7.74 23.75
C LEU A 504 11.24 8.94 24.57
N VAL A 505 10.84 8.72 25.83
CA VAL A 505 10.47 9.78 26.79
C VAL A 505 11.53 10.87 26.92
N SER A 506 12.81 10.50 26.91
CA SER A 506 13.93 11.44 27.07
C SER A 506 14.27 12.22 25.78
N ARG A 507 13.82 11.71 24.63
CA ARG A 507 14.02 12.30 23.29
C ARG A 507 12.88 13.23 22.90
N CYS A 508 11.68 13.03 23.45
CA CYS A 508 10.50 13.87 23.21
C CYS A 508 10.49 15.14 24.08
N LEU A 509 9.92 16.22 23.54
CA LEU A 509 9.57 17.41 24.31
C LEU A 509 8.35 17.14 25.19
N ARG A 510 8.53 17.20 26.51
CA ARG A 510 7.44 16.96 27.49
C ARG A 510 6.47 18.13 27.52
N ILE A 511 5.26 17.91 27.00
CA ILE A 511 4.19 18.92 26.98
C ILE A 511 3.27 18.68 28.20
N PRO A 512 2.97 19.71 29.01
CA PRO A 512 2.08 19.58 30.16
C PRO A 512 0.61 19.46 29.72
N ALA A 513 -0.10 18.45 30.22
CA ALA A 513 -1.54 18.33 30.03
C ALA A 513 -2.31 19.42 30.81
N ARG A 514 -3.30 20.04 30.16
CA ARG A 514 -4.24 20.99 30.76
C ARG A 514 -5.67 20.48 30.64
N LEU A 515 -6.58 21.11 31.37
CA LEU A 515 -8.02 20.89 31.16
C LEU A 515 -8.47 21.74 29.95
N ALA A 516 -9.21 21.13 29.02
CA ALA A 516 -9.97 21.87 28.02
C ALA A 516 -10.99 22.80 28.70
N LEU A 517 -11.18 24.01 28.20
CA LEU A 517 -12.19 24.96 28.66
C LEU A 517 -13.57 24.53 28.16
N GLU A 518 -14.64 24.94 28.85
CA GLU A 518 -16.01 24.68 28.36
C GLU A 518 -16.29 25.37 27.01
N GLU A 519 -15.60 26.49 26.77
CA GLU A 519 -15.55 27.22 25.49
C GLU A 519 -14.95 26.35 24.36
N GLU A 520 -13.89 25.60 24.67
CA GLU A 520 -13.23 24.71 23.71
C GLU A 520 -14.09 23.47 23.45
N LEU A 521 -14.68 22.87 24.50
CA LEU A 521 -15.63 21.76 24.35
C LEU A 521 -16.83 22.14 23.46
N ALA A 522 -17.28 23.39 23.54
CA ALA A 522 -18.39 23.92 22.75
C ALA A 522 -18.07 24.09 21.25
N LEU A 523 -16.83 23.88 20.81
CA LEU A 523 -16.46 23.86 19.39
C LEU A 523 -17.07 22.65 18.63
N CYS A 524 -17.36 21.55 19.34
CA CYS A 524 -17.94 20.33 18.76
C CYS A 524 -19.20 19.84 19.49
N HIS A 525 -19.35 20.11 20.79
CA HIS A 525 -20.44 19.57 21.60
C HIS A 525 -21.44 20.63 22.04
N SER A 526 -22.70 20.23 22.24
CA SER A 526 -23.71 21.14 22.76
C SER A 526 -23.48 21.49 24.23
N LEU A 527 -23.93 22.67 24.63
CA LEU A 527 -23.91 23.11 26.02
C LEU A 527 -24.75 22.18 26.92
N GLU A 528 -25.76 21.49 26.38
CA GLU A 528 -26.55 20.50 27.12
C GLU A 528 -25.73 19.24 27.42
N HIS A 529 -25.05 18.66 26.42
CA HIS A 529 -24.17 17.51 26.63
C HIS A 529 -23.01 17.85 27.58
N ILE A 530 -22.35 18.99 27.37
CA ILE A 530 -21.28 19.49 28.26
C ILE A 530 -21.80 19.63 29.70
N ALA A 531 -22.98 20.22 29.91
CA ALA A 531 -23.57 20.36 31.24
C ALA A 531 -23.96 19.00 31.85
N LYS A 532 -24.50 18.07 31.05
CA LYS A 532 -24.89 16.72 31.49
C LYS A 532 -23.67 15.90 31.93
N ILE A 533 -22.56 15.94 31.19
CA ILE A 533 -21.31 15.27 31.60
C ILE A 533 -20.65 16.01 32.77
N LYS A 534 -20.63 17.34 32.80
CA LYS A 534 -20.11 18.14 33.94
C LYS A 534 -20.81 17.82 35.25
N ALA A 535 -22.14 17.61 35.23
CA ALA A 535 -22.92 17.27 36.41
C ALA A 535 -22.49 15.93 37.07
N THR A 536 -21.82 15.04 36.33
CA THR A 536 -21.39 13.71 36.84
C THR A 536 -20.39 13.79 37.99
N GLU A 537 -19.58 14.87 38.05
CA GLU A 537 -18.58 15.12 39.09
C GLU A 537 -19.20 15.19 40.50
N GLY A 538 -20.47 15.60 40.60
CA GLY A 538 -21.25 15.65 41.85
C GLY A 538 -22.24 14.51 42.07
N MET A 539 -22.33 13.53 41.16
CA MET A 539 -23.33 12.45 41.25
C MET A 539 -22.89 11.31 42.16
N LYS A 540 -23.88 10.64 42.78
CA LYS A 540 -23.62 9.41 43.54
C LYS A 540 -23.38 8.24 42.58
N THR A 541 -22.52 7.31 42.98
CA THR A 541 -22.16 6.09 42.24
C THR A 541 -23.37 5.41 41.56
N ARG A 542 -24.49 5.17 42.27
CA ARG A 542 -25.67 4.52 41.68
C ARG A 542 -26.35 5.31 40.57
N ASP A 543 -26.30 6.64 40.63
CA ASP A 543 -26.87 7.51 39.61
C ASP A 543 -25.93 7.60 38.39
N LEU A 544 -24.60 7.55 38.61
CA LEU A 544 -23.59 7.38 37.56
C LEU A 544 -23.75 6.06 36.78
N HIS A 545 -24.07 4.94 37.45
CA HIS A 545 -24.38 3.68 36.76
C HIS A 545 -25.60 3.84 35.84
N ARG A 546 -26.70 4.37 36.40
CA ARG A 546 -27.95 4.56 35.64
C ARG A 546 -27.75 5.48 34.45
N LEU A 547 -26.95 6.54 34.62
CA LEU A 547 -26.60 7.47 33.55
C LEU A 547 -25.74 6.80 32.46
N GLY A 548 -24.78 5.95 32.85
CA GLY A 548 -24.03 5.13 31.89
C GLY A 548 -24.93 4.21 31.06
N ASP A 549 -25.94 3.60 31.69
CA ASP A 549 -26.95 2.76 31.02
C ASP A 549 -27.88 3.53 30.05
N GLU A 550 -27.91 4.88 30.09
CA GLU A 550 -28.65 5.69 29.09
C GLU A 550 -27.92 5.76 27.74
N TYR A 551 -26.61 5.54 27.73
CA TYR A 551 -25.74 5.64 26.56
C TYR A 551 -25.31 4.27 26.04
N ASN A 552 -24.90 4.19 24.77
CA ASN A 552 -24.37 2.95 24.22
C ASN A 552 -22.91 2.73 24.68
N SER A 553 -22.70 1.70 25.50
CA SER A 553 -21.37 1.25 25.92
C SER A 553 -20.53 2.33 26.61
N ILE A 554 -21.12 3.01 27.61
CA ILE A 554 -20.46 4.00 28.47
C ILE A 554 -20.48 3.52 29.93
N PHE A 555 -19.41 3.82 30.67
CA PHE A 555 -19.34 3.71 32.12
C PHE A 555 -18.83 5.05 32.69
N ILE A 556 -19.34 5.47 33.84
CA ILE A 556 -19.05 6.81 34.39
C ILE A 556 -18.59 6.72 35.85
N SER A 557 -17.58 7.51 36.17
CA SER A 557 -16.99 7.73 37.50
C SER A 557 -16.98 9.23 37.82
N THR A 558 -16.79 9.63 39.08
CA THR A 558 -16.74 11.06 39.46
C THR A 558 -15.66 11.82 38.68
N GLU A 559 -14.52 11.18 38.43
CA GLU A 559 -13.39 11.78 37.69
C GLU A 559 -13.50 11.64 36.16
N SER A 560 -14.61 11.12 35.61
CA SER A 560 -14.79 10.94 34.16
C SER A 560 -14.73 12.26 33.40
N TYR A 561 -15.50 13.27 33.84
CA TYR A 561 -15.53 14.60 33.22
C TYR A 561 -14.16 15.26 33.23
N ARG A 562 -13.46 15.20 34.37
CA ARG A 562 -12.12 15.76 34.55
C ARG A 562 -11.07 15.06 33.68
N SER A 563 -11.12 13.71 33.60
CA SER A 563 -10.23 12.92 32.74
C SER A 563 -10.46 13.23 31.27
N ALA A 564 -11.72 13.29 30.81
CA ALA A 564 -12.06 13.65 29.43
C ALA A 564 -11.60 15.07 29.06
N ARG A 565 -11.67 16.02 30.00
CA ARG A 565 -11.11 17.37 29.82
C ARG A 565 -9.59 17.41 29.78
N LEU A 566 -8.89 16.52 30.50
CA LEU A 566 -7.44 16.38 30.37
C LEU A 566 -7.05 15.81 29.00
N ALA A 567 -7.76 14.79 28.52
CA ALA A 567 -7.56 14.23 27.20
C ALA A 567 -7.74 15.29 26.09
N ALA A 568 -8.89 15.98 26.09
CA ALA A 568 -9.19 17.04 25.11
C ALA A 568 -8.25 18.26 25.21
N GLY A 569 -7.71 18.57 26.39
CA GLY A 569 -6.85 19.75 26.58
C GLY A 569 -5.37 19.52 26.25
N ALA A 570 -4.95 18.29 25.93
CA ALA A 570 -3.55 17.90 25.88
C ALA A 570 -3.03 17.62 24.46
N CYS A 571 -3.41 18.46 23.49
CA CYS A 571 -3.12 18.25 22.06
C CYS A 571 -2.51 19.46 21.33
N PRO A 572 -1.23 19.84 21.55
CA PRO A 572 -0.54 20.77 20.66
C PRO A 572 0.04 20.07 19.41
N TYR A 573 1.05 19.20 19.58
CA TYR A 573 1.79 18.52 18.50
C TYR A 573 2.47 17.23 19.01
N GLY A 574 2.75 16.26 18.13
CA GLY A 574 3.53 15.05 18.43
C GLY A 574 2.69 13.81 18.80
N VAL A 575 2.79 13.32 20.03
CA VAL A 575 2.07 12.12 20.51
C VAL A 575 1.32 12.40 21.82
N ALA A 576 0.05 12.00 21.88
CA ALA A 576 -0.84 12.21 23.03
C ALA A 576 -1.29 10.87 23.63
N ILE A 577 -0.64 10.46 24.73
CA ILE A 577 -0.97 9.23 25.48
C ILE A 577 -2.12 9.56 26.45
N VAL A 578 -3.34 9.66 25.90
CA VAL A 578 -4.54 10.19 26.58
C VAL A 578 -5.64 9.14 26.79
N ARG A 579 -6.52 9.37 27.78
CA ARG A 579 -7.81 8.65 27.93
C ARG A 579 -8.79 9.46 28.81
N PRO A 580 -10.12 9.24 28.73
CA PRO A 580 -10.86 8.35 27.81
C PRO A 580 -10.72 8.75 26.33
N PRO A 581 -11.07 7.83 25.40
CA PRO A 581 -11.10 8.11 23.96
C PRO A 581 -12.19 9.13 23.58
N GLY A 582 -12.24 9.53 22.30
CA GLY A 582 -13.12 10.55 21.77
C GLY A 582 -13.90 10.22 20.48
N HIS A 583 -13.39 9.41 19.56
CA HIS A 583 -13.92 9.35 18.17
C HIS A 583 -15.39 8.90 18.01
N HIS A 584 -15.96 8.19 18.99
CA HIS A 584 -17.39 7.83 19.02
C HIS A 584 -18.30 8.89 19.63
N ALA A 585 -17.76 9.93 20.29
CA ALA A 585 -18.56 10.95 20.97
C ALA A 585 -19.23 11.89 19.96
N GLU A 586 -20.55 11.95 20.04
CA GLU A 586 -21.40 12.80 19.22
C GLU A 586 -21.48 14.21 19.80
N LYS A 587 -22.00 15.17 19.00
CA LYS A 587 -22.32 16.52 19.45
C LYS A 587 -23.15 16.55 20.74
N ASP A 588 -24.14 15.67 20.84
CA ASP A 588 -25.16 15.65 21.89
C ASP A 588 -25.14 14.38 22.78
N ALA A 589 -24.21 13.44 22.57
CA ALA A 589 -24.18 12.18 23.29
C ALA A 589 -22.79 11.55 23.45
N ALA A 590 -22.59 10.86 24.58
CA ALA A 590 -21.46 9.95 24.79
C ALA A 590 -21.78 8.57 24.18
N CYS A 591 -20.76 7.89 23.62
CA CYS A 591 -20.89 6.56 23.02
C CYS A 591 -19.54 5.84 23.04
N GLY A 592 -19.50 4.50 23.15
CA GLY A 592 -18.29 3.71 22.92
C GLY A 592 -17.08 4.16 23.76
N PHE A 593 -17.26 4.28 25.08
CA PHE A 593 -16.28 4.82 26.04
C PHE A 593 -15.91 6.32 25.86
N CYS A 594 -16.37 6.97 24.81
CA CYS A 594 -16.04 8.35 24.46
C CYS A 594 -17.01 9.37 25.06
N PHE A 595 -16.48 10.44 25.66
CA PHE A 595 -17.26 11.52 26.29
C PHE A 595 -17.30 12.80 25.46
N PHE A 596 -16.14 13.21 24.95
CA PHE A 596 -15.95 14.35 24.07
C PHE A 596 -15.01 13.92 22.95
N ASN A 597 -15.22 14.42 21.73
CA ASN A 597 -14.47 14.02 20.56
C ASN A 597 -13.12 14.75 20.53
N THR A 598 -12.13 14.17 21.20
CA THR A 598 -10.78 14.72 21.37
C THR A 598 -10.14 15.13 20.04
N VAL A 599 -10.23 14.30 19.00
CA VAL A 599 -9.65 14.61 17.69
C VAL A 599 -10.38 15.75 16.97
N ALA A 600 -11.72 15.77 17.01
CA ALA A 600 -12.50 16.84 16.39
C ALA A 600 -12.32 18.18 17.11
N LEU A 601 -12.28 18.16 18.44
CA LEU A 601 -11.97 19.33 19.27
C LEU A 601 -10.56 19.85 19.00
N THR A 602 -9.59 18.95 18.80
CA THR A 602 -8.22 19.33 18.41
C THR A 602 -8.19 20.01 17.04
N ALA A 603 -8.92 19.49 16.04
CA ALA A 603 -9.03 20.11 14.72
C ALA A 603 -9.65 21.52 14.80
N ARG A 604 -10.77 21.69 15.51
CA ARG A 604 -11.40 23.00 15.71
C ARG A 604 -10.54 23.97 16.52
N TYR A 605 -9.85 23.48 17.54
CA TYR A 605 -8.90 24.30 18.32
C TYR A 605 -7.74 24.78 17.44
N ALA A 606 -7.13 23.89 16.65
CA ALA A 606 -6.07 24.23 15.70
C ALA A 606 -6.54 25.26 14.66
N GLN A 607 -7.75 25.09 14.11
CA GLN A 607 -8.38 26.10 13.24
C GLN A 607 -8.57 27.45 13.95
N SER A 608 -9.00 27.45 15.23
CA SER A 608 -9.25 28.69 15.99
C SER A 608 -8.01 29.50 16.35
N ILE A 609 -6.84 28.86 16.47
CA ILE A 609 -5.55 29.52 16.76
C ILE A 609 -4.73 29.82 15.49
N SER A 610 -5.13 29.30 14.33
CA SER A 610 -4.46 29.54 13.06
C SER A 610 -4.75 30.94 12.53
N GLN A 611 -3.72 31.61 12.00
CA GLN A 611 -3.86 32.94 11.36
C GLN A 611 -4.40 32.87 9.93
N LYS A 612 -4.39 31.69 9.30
CA LYS A 612 -4.87 31.42 7.94
C LYS A 612 -5.87 30.24 7.97
N PRO A 613 -6.79 30.12 7.01
CA PRO A 613 -7.64 28.93 6.88
C PRO A 613 -6.81 27.64 6.93
N LEU A 614 -7.15 26.72 7.83
CA LEU A 614 -6.39 25.50 8.08
C LEU A 614 -7.21 24.29 7.64
N ARG A 615 -6.77 23.65 6.55
CA ARG A 615 -7.21 22.31 6.15
C ARG A 615 -6.61 21.27 7.10
N VAL A 616 -7.46 20.43 7.71
CA VAL A 616 -7.04 19.38 8.64
C VAL A 616 -7.43 18.01 8.07
N LEU A 617 -6.47 17.08 8.00
CA LEU A 617 -6.78 15.67 7.77
C LEU A 617 -6.96 14.98 9.12
N ILE A 618 -8.09 14.31 9.33
CA ILE A 618 -8.28 13.35 10.40
C ILE A 618 -8.28 11.95 9.79
N LEU A 619 -7.26 11.16 10.12
CA LEU A 619 -7.20 9.75 9.76
C LEU A 619 -7.56 8.88 10.96
N ASP A 620 -8.52 7.98 10.79
CA ASP A 620 -8.91 7.00 11.79
C ASP A 620 -8.52 5.60 11.35
N TRP A 621 -7.62 4.98 12.13
CA TRP A 621 -7.18 3.59 11.95
C TRP A 621 -7.64 2.67 13.09
N ASP A 622 -8.50 3.17 13.99
CA ASP A 622 -9.20 2.34 14.97
C ASP A 622 -10.05 1.30 14.23
N VAL A 623 -10.17 0.10 14.80
CA VAL A 623 -10.93 -0.97 14.14
C VAL A 623 -12.43 -0.66 14.09
N HIS A 624 -12.90 0.32 14.87
CA HIS A 624 -14.28 0.81 14.84
C HIS A 624 -14.37 2.12 14.06
N HIS A 625 -15.50 2.30 13.35
CA HIS A 625 -15.79 3.58 12.70
C HIS A 625 -16.04 4.68 13.74
N GLY A 626 -15.27 5.76 13.67
CA GLY A 626 -15.44 6.98 14.47
C GLY A 626 -16.68 7.79 14.05
N ASN A 627 -17.87 7.25 14.31
CA ASN A 627 -19.17 7.85 13.94
C ASN A 627 -19.31 9.32 14.36
N GLY A 628 -18.88 9.66 15.58
CA GLY A 628 -18.96 11.02 16.09
C GLY A 628 -18.09 11.98 15.29
N THR A 629 -16.90 11.53 14.87
CA THR A 629 -16.00 12.33 14.03
C THR A 629 -16.60 12.56 12.64
N GLN A 630 -17.18 11.53 12.01
CA GLN A 630 -17.90 11.68 10.75
C GLN A 630 -19.01 12.74 10.87
N HIS A 631 -19.97 12.58 11.80
CA HIS A 631 -21.12 13.49 11.90
C HIS A 631 -20.74 14.93 12.26
N ILE A 632 -19.62 15.17 12.98
CA ILE A 632 -19.14 16.53 13.31
C ILE A 632 -18.61 17.27 12.06
N PHE A 633 -18.11 16.56 11.05
CA PHE A 633 -17.51 17.12 9.84
C PHE A 633 -18.23 16.72 8.54
N GLU A 634 -19.38 16.04 8.61
CA GLU A 634 -20.07 15.48 7.43
C GLU A 634 -20.46 16.56 6.40
N GLU A 635 -20.75 17.78 6.87
CA GLU A 635 -20.99 18.96 6.04
C GLU A 635 -19.76 19.88 5.89
N ASP A 636 -18.53 19.50 6.26
CA ASP A 636 -17.36 20.40 6.27
C ASP A 636 -16.27 20.04 5.24
N ASP A 637 -15.93 21.00 4.39
CA ASP A 637 -14.85 20.95 3.37
C ASP A 637 -13.47 21.34 3.93
N SER A 638 -13.42 21.96 5.12
CA SER A 638 -12.15 22.33 5.78
C SER A 638 -11.48 21.18 6.53
N VAL A 639 -12.19 20.06 6.72
CA VAL A 639 -11.71 18.87 7.43
C VAL A 639 -12.01 17.63 6.62
N LEU A 640 -10.96 16.94 6.17
CA LEU A 640 -11.05 15.65 5.50
C LEU A 640 -11.01 14.55 6.56
N TYR A 641 -12.04 13.71 6.64
CA TYR A 641 -12.06 12.51 7.48
C TYR A 641 -11.89 11.26 6.63
N ILE A 642 -10.94 10.40 6.99
CA ILE A 642 -10.73 9.09 6.37
C ILE A 642 -10.73 8.02 7.46
N SER A 643 -11.49 6.93 7.31
CA SER A 643 -11.59 5.87 8.33
C SER A 643 -11.40 4.46 7.76
N LEU A 644 -10.51 3.67 8.36
CA LEU A 644 -10.22 2.27 8.03
C LEU A 644 -10.74 1.37 9.15
N HIS A 645 -11.93 0.81 8.99
CA HIS A 645 -12.63 0.14 10.10
C HIS A 645 -13.25 -1.19 9.68
N ARG A 646 -13.46 -2.06 10.66
CA ARG A 646 -14.22 -3.30 10.48
C ARG A 646 -15.72 -2.97 10.42
N TYR A 647 -16.36 -3.31 9.30
CA TYR A 647 -17.76 -3.01 9.04
C TYR A 647 -18.65 -4.26 9.21
N GLU A 648 -18.23 -5.39 8.64
CA GLU A 648 -18.97 -6.67 8.62
C GLU A 648 -20.44 -6.48 8.22
N ASP A 649 -20.66 -5.84 7.07
CA ASP A 649 -21.97 -5.49 6.51
C ASP A 649 -22.89 -4.74 7.51
N GLY A 650 -22.30 -3.84 8.30
CA GLY A 650 -22.99 -3.01 9.30
C GLY A 650 -23.25 -3.72 10.64
N THR A 651 -22.70 -4.92 10.83
CA THR A 651 -22.90 -5.71 12.06
C THR A 651 -21.83 -5.51 13.13
N PHE A 652 -20.70 -4.87 12.79
CA PHE A 652 -19.67 -4.49 13.76
C PHE A 652 -20.02 -3.15 14.44
N PHE A 653 -19.50 -2.89 15.64
CA PHE A 653 -19.78 -1.65 16.39
C PHE A 653 -19.25 -0.42 15.63
N PRO A 654 -20.00 0.70 15.52
CA PRO A 654 -21.21 1.08 16.25
C PRO A 654 -22.56 0.55 15.72
N THR A 655 -22.55 -0.37 14.75
CA THR A 655 -23.73 -1.00 14.11
C THR A 655 -24.63 -0.02 13.35
N SER A 656 -24.01 0.84 12.52
CA SER A 656 -24.71 1.74 11.59
C SER A 656 -24.25 1.56 10.14
N GLU A 657 -25.09 1.96 9.20
CA GLU A 657 -24.79 2.05 7.76
C GLU A 657 -23.96 3.31 7.41
N ASP A 658 -23.72 4.18 8.39
CA ASP A 658 -22.96 5.44 8.22
C ASP A 658 -21.46 5.20 7.97
N ALA A 659 -20.97 4.01 8.38
CA ALA A 659 -19.63 3.52 8.11
C ALA A 659 -19.45 2.93 6.68
N HIS A 660 -20.49 2.88 5.86
CA HIS A 660 -20.40 2.29 4.53
C HIS A 660 -19.70 3.22 3.53
N TYR A 661 -19.03 2.66 2.52
CA TYR A 661 -18.21 3.41 1.55
C TYR A 661 -18.98 4.41 0.67
N ASN A 662 -20.32 4.34 0.64
CA ASN A 662 -21.17 5.28 -0.10
C ASN A 662 -21.53 6.54 0.71
N ARG A 663 -21.02 6.66 1.95
CA ARG A 663 -21.19 7.82 2.82
C ARG A 663 -20.02 8.76 2.59
N VAL A 664 -20.20 9.65 1.62
CA VAL A 664 -19.14 10.52 1.07
C VAL A 664 -19.09 11.91 1.71
N GLY A 665 -19.95 12.19 2.69
CA GLY A 665 -20.22 13.54 3.20
C GLY A 665 -21.47 14.15 2.55
N GLU A 666 -21.98 15.23 3.13
CA GLU A 666 -23.19 15.94 2.72
C GLU A 666 -22.90 17.43 2.45
N GLY A 667 -23.79 18.10 1.69
CA GLY A 667 -23.65 19.53 1.41
C GLY A 667 -22.31 19.91 0.77
N LYS A 668 -21.56 20.81 1.42
CA LYS A 668 -20.20 21.21 0.99
C LYS A 668 -19.12 20.18 1.35
N GLY A 669 -19.37 19.31 2.33
CA GLY A 669 -18.48 18.22 2.75
C GLY A 669 -18.52 16.98 1.85
N ALA A 670 -19.35 16.98 0.79
CA ALA A 670 -19.40 15.89 -0.17
C ALA A 670 -18.05 15.69 -0.88
N GLY A 671 -17.46 14.51 -0.69
CA GLY A 671 -16.10 14.13 -1.10
C GLY A 671 -15.11 14.06 0.06
N PHE A 672 -15.33 14.82 1.14
CA PHE A 672 -14.41 15.01 2.28
C PHE A 672 -14.62 14.01 3.44
N ASN A 673 -15.52 13.04 3.30
CA ASN A 673 -15.66 11.90 4.22
C ASN A 673 -15.42 10.59 3.47
N VAL A 674 -14.38 9.84 3.82
CA VAL A 674 -13.95 8.61 3.12
C VAL A 674 -13.98 7.41 4.07
N ASN A 675 -14.91 6.49 3.85
CA ASN A 675 -15.00 5.26 4.63
C ASN A 675 -14.40 4.07 3.86
N ILE A 676 -13.49 3.32 4.48
CA ILE A 676 -12.86 2.10 3.97
C ILE A 676 -13.36 0.90 4.81
N PRO A 677 -14.57 0.37 4.52
CA PRO A 677 -15.22 -0.66 5.34
C PRO A 677 -14.69 -2.07 5.04
N TRP A 678 -14.10 -2.71 6.05
CA TRP A 678 -13.58 -4.06 5.95
C TRP A 678 -14.63 -5.15 6.27
N ASN A 679 -14.72 -6.18 5.42
CA ASN A 679 -15.80 -7.19 5.46
C ASN A 679 -15.30 -8.63 5.28
N GLY A 680 -15.81 -9.55 6.08
CA GLY A 680 -15.68 -11.00 5.90
C GLY A 680 -14.29 -11.59 6.07
N ALA A 681 -13.33 -10.84 6.63
CA ALA A 681 -11.94 -11.26 6.82
C ALA A 681 -11.26 -10.54 7.99
N LYS A 682 -10.11 -11.07 8.42
CA LYS A 682 -9.22 -10.45 9.41
C LYS A 682 -8.08 -9.71 8.70
N MET A 683 -8.21 -8.41 8.54
CA MET A 683 -7.20 -7.60 7.85
C MET A 683 -5.94 -7.43 8.71
N GLY A 684 -4.80 -7.19 8.07
CA GLY A 684 -3.52 -6.87 8.68
C GLY A 684 -2.72 -5.88 7.84
N ASP A 685 -1.39 -5.95 7.94
CA ASP A 685 -0.48 -4.96 7.34
C ASP A 685 -0.67 -4.83 5.81
N ALA A 686 -0.86 -5.94 5.10
CA ALA A 686 -1.00 -5.94 3.64
C ALA A 686 -2.24 -5.17 3.16
N GLU A 687 -3.40 -5.36 3.81
CA GLU A 687 -4.63 -4.64 3.43
C GLU A 687 -4.59 -3.16 3.84
N TYR A 688 -4.00 -2.83 4.99
CA TYR A 688 -3.85 -1.45 5.43
C TYR A 688 -2.86 -0.68 4.54
N LEU A 689 -1.72 -1.28 4.17
CA LEU A 689 -0.78 -0.68 3.21
C LEU A 689 -1.41 -0.51 1.82
N ALA A 690 -2.16 -1.50 1.33
CA ALA A 690 -2.91 -1.38 0.08
C ALA A 690 -3.93 -0.23 0.10
N ALA A 691 -4.69 -0.09 1.19
CA ALA A 691 -5.59 1.06 1.38
C ALA A 691 -4.83 2.39 1.41
N PHE A 692 -3.66 2.44 2.07
CA PHE A 692 -2.85 3.66 2.12
C PHE A 692 -2.34 4.08 0.75
N HIS A 693 -1.76 3.15 -0.01
CA HIS A 693 -1.21 3.43 -1.34
C HIS A 693 -2.31 3.76 -2.37
N SER A 694 -3.43 3.05 -2.37
CA SER A 694 -4.48 3.20 -3.39
C SER A 694 -5.57 4.22 -3.05
N VAL A 695 -5.73 4.63 -1.78
CA VAL A 695 -6.82 5.52 -1.34
C VAL A 695 -6.34 6.64 -0.41
N VAL A 696 -5.77 6.31 0.76
CA VAL A 696 -5.52 7.31 1.82
C VAL A 696 -4.51 8.36 1.36
N MET A 697 -3.34 7.93 0.88
CA MET A 697 -2.24 8.83 0.53
C MET A 697 -2.47 9.63 -0.76
N PRO A 698 -3.14 9.10 -1.80
CA PRO A 698 -3.62 9.90 -2.94
C PRO A 698 -4.58 11.02 -2.52
N ILE A 699 -5.69 10.70 -1.83
CA ILE A 699 -6.69 11.69 -1.40
C ILE A 699 -6.05 12.72 -0.46
N ALA A 700 -5.28 12.26 0.53
CA ALA A 700 -4.60 13.14 1.48
C ALA A 700 -3.56 14.06 0.82
N ARG A 701 -2.94 13.64 -0.28
CA ARG A 701 -2.03 14.51 -1.05
C ARG A 701 -2.80 15.56 -1.84
N GLU A 702 -3.88 15.18 -2.50
CA GLU A 702 -4.72 16.08 -3.31
C GLU A 702 -5.42 17.14 -2.45
N PHE A 703 -5.85 16.77 -1.23
CA PHE A 703 -6.40 17.69 -0.22
C PHE A 703 -5.37 18.67 0.36
N ASP A 704 -4.07 18.34 0.32
CA ASP A 704 -2.96 19.12 0.89
C ASP A 704 -3.29 19.73 2.28
N PRO A 705 -3.30 18.90 3.35
CA PRO A 705 -3.60 19.34 4.71
C PRO A 705 -2.47 20.21 5.28
N GLY A 706 -2.83 21.20 6.08
CA GLY A 706 -1.88 21.98 6.89
C GLY A 706 -1.50 21.32 8.22
N LEU A 707 -2.31 20.35 8.68
CA LEU A 707 -2.16 19.54 9.89
C LEU A 707 -2.77 18.14 9.66
N VAL A 708 -2.08 17.08 10.12
CA VAL A 708 -2.62 15.71 10.16
C VAL A 708 -2.85 15.31 11.61
N LEU A 709 -4.06 14.84 11.91
CA LEU A 709 -4.44 14.21 13.16
C LEU A 709 -4.70 12.73 12.91
N VAL A 710 -4.21 11.86 13.80
CA VAL A 710 -4.48 10.42 13.76
C VAL A 710 -5.29 10.03 14.99
N SER A 711 -6.53 9.58 14.76
CA SER A 711 -7.33 8.81 15.73
C SER A 711 -6.68 7.44 15.88
N ALA A 712 -5.79 7.31 16.85
CA ALA A 712 -4.84 6.22 16.95
C ALA A 712 -5.41 5.07 17.79
N GLY A 713 -6.35 4.33 17.21
CA GLY A 713 -6.85 3.08 17.77
C GLY A 713 -5.92 1.91 17.50
N PHE A 714 -5.41 1.26 18.56
CA PHE A 714 -4.56 0.08 18.45
C PHE A 714 -5.31 -1.23 18.69
N ASP A 715 -6.62 -1.27 18.42
CA ASP A 715 -7.46 -2.46 18.49
C ASP A 715 -7.62 -3.21 17.16
N ALA A 716 -7.20 -2.61 16.03
CA ALA A 716 -6.91 -3.37 14.82
C ALA A 716 -5.63 -4.22 14.94
N ALA A 717 -4.87 -4.03 16.03
CA ALA A 717 -3.60 -4.69 16.27
C ALA A 717 -3.72 -6.21 16.54
N ARG A 718 -2.70 -6.96 16.12
CA ARG A 718 -2.57 -8.40 16.36
C ARG A 718 -2.62 -8.71 17.87
N GLY A 719 -3.65 -9.45 18.27
CA GLY A 719 -3.85 -9.87 19.66
C GLY A 719 -4.77 -8.99 20.48
N ASP A 720 -5.40 -7.97 19.89
CA ASP A 720 -6.46 -7.21 20.56
C ASP A 720 -7.72 -8.08 20.81
N PRO A 721 -8.34 -8.03 22.00
CA PRO A 721 -9.50 -8.85 22.34
C PRO A 721 -10.83 -8.40 21.71
N LEU A 722 -10.89 -7.25 21.03
CA LEU A 722 -12.11 -6.65 20.49
C LEU A 722 -12.09 -6.56 18.95
N GLY A 723 -11.05 -5.99 18.35
CA GLY A 723 -11.00 -5.85 16.88
C GLY A 723 -10.85 -7.18 16.14
N GLY A 724 -9.96 -8.04 16.62
CA GLY A 724 -9.70 -9.37 16.05
C GLY A 724 -8.93 -9.36 14.73
N TYR A 725 -8.27 -8.24 14.41
CA TYR A 725 -7.42 -8.03 13.24
C TYR A 725 -5.94 -8.31 13.56
N GLN A 726 -5.06 -8.07 12.60
CA GLN A 726 -3.68 -8.57 12.59
C GLN A 726 -2.63 -7.51 12.26
N VAL A 727 -2.96 -6.21 12.38
CA VAL A 727 -1.99 -5.12 12.14
C VAL A 727 -0.85 -5.21 13.16
N THR A 728 0.40 -5.09 12.73
CA THR A 728 1.59 -5.24 13.58
C THR A 728 2.14 -3.88 14.03
N PRO A 729 2.97 -3.82 15.10
CA PRO A 729 3.66 -2.58 15.47
C PRO A 729 4.52 -1.99 14.33
N PRO A 730 5.30 -2.79 13.55
CA PRO A 730 5.89 -2.32 12.29
C PRO A 730 4.85 -1.76 11.30
N GLY A 731 3.70 -2.42 11.12
CA GLY A 731 2.59 -1.92 10.31
C GLY A 731 2.24 -0.47 10.65
N TYR A 732 1.88 -0.19 11.91
CA TYR A 732 1.59 1.17 12.39
C TYR A 732 2.75 2.15 12.22
N ALA A 733 4.00 1.70 12.36
CA ALA A 733 5.18 2.51 12.09
C ALA A 733 5.23 2.98 10.63
N HIS A 734 5.03 2.07 9.66
CA HIS A 734 4.99 2.43 8.24
C HIS A 734 3.79 3.34 7.89
N LEU A 735 2.62 3.11 8.49
CA LEU A 735 1.48 4.02 8.32
C LEU A 735 1.81 5.44 8.81
N THR A 736 2.49 5.55 9.96
CA THR A 736 2.98 6.84 10.50
C THR A 736 3.99 7.49 9.57
N HIS A 737 4.94 6.71 9.05
CA HIS A 737 5.99 7.18 8.14
C HIS A 737 5.41 7.79 6.86
N LEU A 738 4.43 7.13 6.24
CA LEU A 738 3.75 7.63 5.05
C LEU A 738 3.09 8.99 5.31
N LEU A 739 2.43 9.16 6.46
CA LEU A 739 1.74 10.40 6.83
C LEU A 739 2.69 11.57 7.12
N MET A 740 3.91 11.33 7.58
CA MET A 740 4.92 12.37 7.78
C MET A 740 5.36 13.07 6.48
N GLY A 741 5.03 12.50 5.31
CA GLY A 741 5.18 13.18 4.02
C GLY A 741 4.15 14.28 3.73
N LEU A 742 3.16 14.48 4.62
CA LEU A 742 2.09 15.48 4.51
C LEU A 742 2.28 16.62 5.53
N ALA A 743 1.56 17.73 5.36
CA ALA A 743 1.48 18.83 6.34
C ALA A 743 2.82 19.39 6.87
N ALA A 744 3.89 19.25 6.08
CA ALA A 744 5.27 19.47 6.50
C ALA A 744 5.67 18.76 7.81
N GLY A 745 5.36 17.47 7.92
CA GLY A 745 5.67 16.64 9.10
C GLY A 745 4.78 16.92 10.32
N ARG A 746 3.82 17.85 10.24
CA ARG A 746 2.89 18.17 11.33
C ARG A 746 1.82 17.10 11.48
N VAL A 747 2.22 15.99 12.09
CA VAL A 747 1.38 14.84 12.48
C VAL A 747 1.20 14.83 14.00
N LEU A 748 -0.02 14.63 14.47
CA LEU A 748 -0.35 14.41 15.88
C LEU A 748 -1.10 13.08 16.05
N VAL A 749 -0.51 12.16 16.82
CA VAL A 749 -1.05 10.82 17.08
C VAL A 749 -1.74 10.80 18.44
N ILE A 750 -3.06 10.60 18.46
CA ILE A 750 -3.92 10.70 19.65
C ILE A 750 -4.51 9.34 19.98
N LEU A 751 -4.25 8.80 21.18
CA LEU A 751 -4.74 7.46 21.55
C LEU A 751 -6.29 7.40 21.62
N GLU A 752 -6.87 6.47 20.84
CA GLU A 752 -8.29 6.15 20.86
C GLU A 752 -8.51 4.75 21.48
N GLY A 753 -8.88 3.72 20.71
CA GLY A 753 -9.04 2.33 21.15
C GLY A 753 -7.74 1.55 21.34
N GLY A 754 -7.84 0.22 21.36
CA GLY A 754 -6.74 -0.70 21.68
C GLY A 754 -6.71 -1.10 23.15
N TYR A 755 -6.82 -2.42 23.40
CA TYR A 755 -7.19 -2.98 24.70
C TYR A 755 -6.32 -4.16 25.14
N ASN A 756 -5.43 -4.67 24.28
CA ASN A 756 -4.29 -5.50 24.69
C ASN A 756 -3.14 -4.60 25.14
N LEU A 757 -2.83 -4.60 26.45
CA LEU A 757 -1.82 -3.72 27.06
C LEU A 757 -0.42 -3.83 26.45
N THR A 758 -0.02 -4.99 25.92
CA THR A 758 1.27 -5.15 25.24
C THR A 758 1.19 -4.59 23.83
N ALA A 759 0.20 -5.01 23.04
CA ALA A 759 0.06 -4.58 21.64
C ALA A 759 -0.04 -3.05 21.49
N ILE A 760 -0.83 -2.38 22.34
CA ILE A 760 -0.92 -0.92 22.32
C ILE A 760 0.39 -0.22 22.70
N SER A 761 1.17 -0.83 23.60
CA SER A 761 2.44 -0.26 24.06
C SER A 761 3.51 -0.36 22.98
N GLU A 762 3.62 -1.51 22.31
CA GLU A 762 4.56 -1.67 21.19
C GLU A 762 4.17 -0.80 20.01
N SER A 763 2.90 -0.84 19.55
CA SER A 763 2.44 -0.08 18.38
C SER A 763 2.56 1.43 18.56
N MET A 764 2.15 1.96 19.72
CA MET A 764 2.26 3.41 19.96
C MET A 764 3.72 3.85 20.14
N SER A 765 4.58 3.01 20.72
CA SER A 765 6.03 3.32 20.81
C SER A 765 6.68 3.30 19.41
N ALA A 766 6.26 2.39 18.53
CA ALA A 766 6.71 2.34 17.15
C ALA A 766 6.30 3.60 16.36
N CYS A 767 5.06 4.09 16.52
CA CYS A 767 4.64 5.40 16.00
C CYS A 767 5.55 6.55 16.51
N THR A 768 5.82 6.62 17.80
CA THR A 768 6.65 7.69 18.40
C THR A 768 8.10 7.62 17.92
N SER A 769 8.66 6.43 17.73
CA SER A 769 10.01 6.23 17.18
C SER A 769 10.12 6.81 15.75
N ILE A 770 9.12 6.58 14.91
CA ILE A 770 9.02 7.18 13.56
C ILE A 770 8.89 8.71 13.64
N LEU A 771 8.03 9.24 14.52
CA LEU A 771 7.89 10.69 14.73
C LEU A 771 9.18 11.36 15.25
N LEU A 772 10.11 10.59 15.83
CA LEU A 772 11.44 11.02 16.26
C LEU A 772 12.53 10.85 15.17
N GLY A 773 12.15 10.41 13.97
CA GLY A 773 13.06 10.20 12.84
C GLY A 773 13.91 8.94 12.94
N ASP A 774 13.47 7.91 13.68
CA ASP A 774 14.11 6.58 13.63
C ASP A 774 13.73 5.83 12.32
N PRO A 775 14.58 4.91 11.82
CA PRO A 775 14.23 4.09 10.67
C PRO A 775 13.08 3.15 11.00
N ALA A 776 12.20 2.89 10.02
CA ALA A 776 11.13 1.92 10.16
C ALA A 776 11.65 0.50 10.43
N LEU A 777 10.98 -0.19 11.35
CA LEU A 777 11.20 -1.62 11.58
C LEU A 777 10.83 -2.42 10.33
N PRO A 778 11.53 -3.53 10.03
CA PRO A 778 11.21 -4.34 8.87
C PRO A 778 9.83 -5.00 9.06
N LEU A 779 8.98 -4.88 8.05
CA LEU A 779 7.72 -5.61 7.99
C LEU A 779 7.99 -7.13 7.90
N PRO A 780 7.11 -7.97 8.49
CA PRO A 780 7.08 -9.39 8.15
C PRO A 780 6.76 -9.57 6.65
N PRO A 781 7.02 -10.75 6.05
CA PRO A 781 6.61 -11.04 4.68
C PRO A 781 5.12 -10.75 4.47
N LEU A 782 4.83 -9.82 3.56
CA LEU A 782 3.45 -9.39 3.28
C LEU A 782 2.74 -10.47 2.44
N PRO A 783 1.63 -11.06 2.93
CA PRO A 783 0.81 -11.90 2.08
C PRO A 783 0.07 -11.04 1.03
N PRO A 784 -0.40 -11.64 -0.08
CA PRO A 784 -1.30 -10.96 -1.01
C PRO A 784 -2.53 -10.40 -0.27
N PRO A 785 -2.93 -9.14 -0.50
CA PRO A 785 -4.09 -8.54 0.17
C PRO A 785 -5.36 -9.37 -0.06
N HIS A 786 -6.13 -9.59 1.01
CA HIS A 786 -7.30 -10.46 0.97
C HIS A 786 -8.33 -9.99 -0.10
N PRO A 787 -8.95 -10.87 -0.91
CA PRO A 787 -9.86 -10.46 -1.97
C PRO A 787 -11.01 -9.55 -1.53
N ASN A 788 -11.60 -9.77 -0.34
CA ASN A 788 -12.64 -8.88 0.19
C ASN A 788 -12.12 -7.45 0.49
N ALA A 789 -10.83 -7.31 0.85
CA ALA A 789 -10.20 -6.01 1.03
C ALA A 789 -10.04 -5.30 -0.31
N ALA A 790 -9.57 -6.01 -1.35
CA ALA A 790 -9.52 -5.48 -2.71
C ALA A 790 -10.90 -5.03 -3.22
N VAL A 791 -11.95 -5.85 -3.05
CA VAL A 791 -13.34 -5.47 -3.38
C VAL A 791 -13.76 -4.20 -2.64
N SER A 792 -13.38 -4.06 -1.36
CA SER A 792 -13.72 -2.90 -0.54
C SER A 792 -12.97 -1.65 -1.00
N ILE A 793 -11.66 -1.75 -1.26
CA ILE A 793 -10.82 -0.68 -1.82
C ILE A 793 -11.39 -0.18 -3.16
N ASN A 794 -11.74 -1.07 -4.10
CA ASN A 794 -12.29 -0.66 -5.40
C ASN A 794 -13.67 0.00 -5.30
N LYS A 795 -14.50 -0.41 -4.33
CA LYS A 795 -15.77 0.28 -4.06
C LYS A 795 -15.54 1.73 -3.61
N VAL A 796 -14.53 1.96 -2.77
CA VAL A 796 -14.11 3.31 -2.36
C VAL A 796 -13.54 4.09 -3.55
N ILE A 797 -12.58 3.53 -4.30
CA ILE A 797 -11.99 4.18 -5.49
C ILE A 797 -13.08 4.62 -6.48
N ARG A 798 -14.00 3.73 -6.86
CA ARG A 798 -15.09 4.05 -7.78
C ARG A 798 -15.97 5.18 -7.25
N THR A 799 -16.35 5.10 -5.97
CA THR A 799 -17.20 6.10 -5.30
C THR A 799 -16.51 7.47 -5.18
N HIS A 800 -15.21 7.51 -4.93
CA HIS A 800 -14.46 8.74 -4.68
C HIS A 800 -13.75 9.34 -5.89
N SER A 801 -13.60 8.59 -6.99
CA SER A 801 -12.98 9.08 -8.26
C SER A 801 -13.71 10.26 -8.91
N VAL A 802 -14.96 10.53 -8.51
CA VAL A 802 -15.72 11.73 -8.92
C VAL A 802 -15.34 13.01 -8.16
N TYR A 803 -14.60 12.88 -7.04
CA TYR A 803 -14.16 14.00 -6.20
C TYR A 803 -12.63 14.18 -6.26
N TRP A 804 -11.88 13.06 -6.30
CA TRP A 804 -10.43 13.05 -6.21
C TRP A 804 -9.82 12.47 -7.49
N LEU A 805 -9.14 13.32 -8.26
CA LEU A 805 -8.54 12.98 -9.56
C LEU A 805 -7.36 12.01 -9.42
N SER A 806 -6.64 12.08 -8.30
CA SER A 806 -5.56 11.15 -7.95
C SER A 806 -6.01 9.68 -7.92
N LEU A 807 -7.30 9.37 -7.76
CA LEU A 807 -7.81 7.99 -7.76
C LEU A 807 -8.06 7.40 -9.16
N ARG A 808 -7.89 8.17 -10.24
CA ARG A 808 -8.32 7.79 -11.61
C ARG A 808 -7.33 6.89 -12.35
N ILE A 809 -6.88 5.82 -11.69
CA ILE A 809 -6.08 4.76 -12.33
C ILE A 809 -7.00 3.79 -13.07
N GLN A 810 -7.11 3.99 -14.38
CA GLN A 810 -7.93 3.16 -15.26
C GLN A 810 -7.09 2.04 -15.88
N ARG A 811 -7.01 0.89 -15.20
CA ARG A 811 -6.43 -0.31 -15.83
C ARG A 811 -7.20 -0.63 -17.10
N GLU A 812 -6.52 -0.60 -18.25
CA GLU A 812 -7.14 -0.86 -19.55
C GLU A 812 -7.83 -2.25 -19.52
N SER A 813 -9.06 -2.33 -20.04
CA SER A 813 -9.80 -3.60 -19.99
C SER A 813 -8.99 -4.67 -20.73
N CYS A 814 -8.88 -5.88 -20.18
CA CYS A 814 -7.98 -6.89 -20.77
C CYS A 814 -8.18 -7.05 -22.29
N PHE A 815 -9.43 -6.95 -22.76
CA PHE A 815 -9.85 -6.98 -24.17
C PHE A 815 -9.16 -5.97 -25.12
N SER A 816 -8.80 -4.75 -24.70
CA SER A 816 -8.22 -3.75 -25.62
C SER A 816 -6.79 -4.10 -26.03
N VAL A 817 -6.01 -4.70 -25.14
CA VAL A 817 -4.62 -5.11 -25.37
C VAL A 817 -4.50 -6.26 -26.40
N TRP A 818 -5.55 -7.08 -26.56
CA TRP A 818 -5.56 -8.19 -27.54
C TRP A 818 -5.69 -7.75 -29.00
N ASN A 819 -6.16 -6.52 -29.27
CA ASN A 819 -6.38 -6.05 -30.64
C ASN A 819 -5.14 -5.37 -31.27
N SER A 820 -4.08 -5.12 -30.49
CA SER A 820 -2.83 -4.49 -30.97
C SER A 820 -1.63 -5.44 -31.06
N GLN A 821 -1.76 -6.69 -30.63
CA GLN A 821 -0.73 -7.73 -30.76
C GLN A 821 -1.29 -8.97 -31.47
N GLU A 822 -1.40 -8.91 -32.81
CA GLU A 822 -1.83 -10.05 -33.63
C GLU A 822 -0.73 -11.12 -33.84
N SER A 823 0.32 -11.12 -33.01
CA SER A 823 1.36 -12.15 -32.99
C SER A 823 1.61 -12.68 -31.57
N VAL A 824 1.70 -14.02 -31.47
CA VAL A 824 2.20 -14.84 -30.34
C VAL A 824 1.18 -15.40 -29.32
N PHE A 825 0.02 -14.78 -29.00
CA PHE A 825 -0.87 -15.31 -27.92
C PHE A 825 -2.32 -15.73 -28.28
N SER A 826 -2.64 -15.98 -29.55
CA SER A 826 -4.03 -16.19 -30.01
C SER A 826 -4.64 -17.60 -29.83
N LYS A 827 -4.46 -18.30 -28.69
CA LYS A 827 -5.03 -19.67 -28.46
C LYS A 827 -5.67 -19.92 -27.08
N ARG A 828 -6.41 -18.94 -26.56
CA ARG A 828 -7.32 -19.16 -25.41
C ARG A 828 -8.67 -19.71 -25.87
N PHE A 829 -9.22 -20.70 -25.15
CA PHE A 829 -10.54 -21.24 -25.46
C PHE A 829 -11.62 -20.52 -24.64
N LEU A 830 -12.68 -20.06 -25.32
CA LEU A 830 -13.87 -19.46 -24.71
C LEU A 830 -15.04 -20.44 -24.83
N PHE A 831 -15.61 -20.86 -23.70
CA PHE A 831 -16.70 -21.82 -23.64
C PHE A 831 -17.94 -21.24 -22.94
N TYR A 832 -19.11 -21.49 -23.53
CA TYR A 832 -20.40 -21.23 -22.88
C TYR A 832 -20.81 -22.46 -22.08
N HIS A 833 -21.19 -22.28 -20.81
CA HIS A 833 -21.72 -23.36 -19.98
C HIS A 833 -23.03 -22.94 -19.31
N GLN A 834 -24.14 -23.59 -19.68
CA GLN A 834 -25.40 -23.49 -18.92
C GLN A 834 -25.39 -24.55 -17.82
N PHE A 835 -25.59 -24.15 -16.56
CA PHE A 835 -25.80 -25.11 -15.48
C PHE A 835 -27.21 -25.72 -15.54
N LYS A 836 -27.29 -27.06 -15.51
CA LYS A 836 -28.47 -27.75 -14.96
C LYS A 836 -28.21 -28.06 -13.49
N THR A 837 -28.98 -27.46 -12.61
CA THR A 837 -29.13 -27.92 -11.23
C THR A 837 -29.96 -29.21 -11.21
N THR A 838 -29.33 -30.35 -11.46
CA THR A 838 -29.94 -31.69 -11.30
C THR A 838 -28.94 -32.60 -10.61
N GLY A 839 -29.22 -32.95 -9.35
CA GLY A 839 -28.33 -33.79 -8.56
C GLY A 839 -28.26 -35.23 -9.07
N CYS A 840 -27.06 -35.79 -9.08
CA CYS A 840 -26.83 -37.23 -9.17
C CYS A 840 -25.81 -37.62 -8.09
N VAL A 841 -26.14 -38.63 -7.29
CA VAL A 841 -25.30 -39.09 -6.17
C VAL A 841 -24.35 -40.17 -6.68
N TYR A 842 -23.04 -39.94 -6.59
CA TYR A 842 -22.07 -41.01 -6.79
C TYR A 842 -21.97 -41.88 -5.52
N GLN A 843 -21.97 -43.20 -5.70
CA GLN A 843 -21.94 -44.20 -4.63
C GLN A 843 -20.55 -44.87 -4.56
N GLY A 844 -19.98 -44.99 -3.35
CA GLY A 844 -18.66 -45.56 -3.08
C GLY A 844 -17.66 -44.49 -2.61
N ASP A 845 -17.00 -44.58 -1.45
CA ASP A 845 -16.95 -45.66 -0.45
C ASP A 845 -16.94 -45.14 1.01
N ARG A 846 -17.01 -46.06 1.98
CA ARG A 846 -17.39 -45.78 3.38
C ARG A 846 -16.38 -45.01 4.23
N ILE A 847 -16.86 -43.99 4.96
CA ILE A 847 -16.30 -43.55 6.26
C ILE A 847 -17.47 -43.37 7.26
N PRO A 848 -17.41 -43.88 8.51
CA PRO A 848 -18.57 -43.89 9.41
C PRO A 848 -18.62 -42.70 10.39
N GLY A 849 -19.66 -41.86 10.27
CA GLY A 849 -20.12 -41.02 11.38
C GLY A 849 -20.74 -39.66 10.99
N GLY A 850 -22.00 -39.42 11.37
CA GLY A 850 -22.57 -38.07 11.49
C GLY A 850 -23.79 -37.74 10.60
N ALA A 851 -24.98 -37.77 11.21
CA ALA A 851 -26.23 -37.04 10.87
C ALA A 851 -26.70 -36.91 9.39
N VAL A 852 -27.87 -37.51 9.10
CA VAL A 852 -28.64 -37.28 7.87
C VAL A 852 -29.57 -36.07 8.03
N TYR A 853 -29.52 -35.12 7.09
CA TYR A 853 -30.57 -34.11 6.89
C TYR A 853 -31.49 -34.56 5.75
N GLN A 854 -32.80 -34.63 5.98
CA GLN A 854 -33.80 -34.91 4.95
C GLN A 854 -34.50 -33.60 4.53
N GLY A 855 -34.53 -33.32 3.23
CA GLY A 855 -35.32 -32.25 2.62
C GLY A 855 -36.24 -32.82 1.54
N GLU A 856 -37.49 -32.37 1.51
CA GLU A 856 -38.51 -32.86 0.57
C GLU A 856 -38.36 -32.26 -0.85
N PRO A 857 -38.83 -32.95 -1.91
CA PRO A 857 -38.72 -32.48 -3.29
C PRO A 857 -39.77 -31.41 -3.64
N TYR A 858 -39.33 -30.35 -4.31
CA TYR A 858 -40.18 -29.24 -4.75
C TYR A 858 -41.03 -29.61 -5.98
N THR A 859 -42.33 -29.36 -5.94
CA THR A 859 -43.25 -29.62 -7.07
C THR A 859 -43.28 -28.46 -8.06
N ARG A 860 -43.47 -28.77 -9.36
CA ARG A 860 -43.56 -27.78 -10.45
C ARG A 860 -44.76 -26.84 -10.27
N GLY A 861 -44.54 -25.53 -10.34
CA GLY A 861 -45.62 -24.53 -10.40
C GLY A 861 -45.15 -23.14 -10.85
N ASN A 862 -45.77 -22.65 -11.92
CA ASN A 862 -45.71 -21.30 -12.53
C ASN A 862 -44.39 -20.78 -13.16
N ASN A 863 -44.53 -20.41 -14.43
CA ASN A 863 -43.57 -19.64 -15.22
C ASN A 863 -43.58 -18.18 -14.77
N ASN A 864 -42.42 -17.64 -14.35
CA ASN A 864 -41.98 -16.23 -14.48
C ASN A 864 -40.68 -16.04 -13.66
N LEU A 865 -39.61 -16.72 -14.07
CA LEU A 865 -38.25 -16.46 -13.61
C LEU A 865 -37.38 -16.11 -14.83
N PRO A 866 -36.40 -15.20 -14.70
CA PRO A 866 -35.43 -14.94 -15.76
C PRO A 866 -34.63 -16.21 -16.06
N PRO A 867 -34.07 -16.36 -17.29
CA PRO A 867 -33.20 -17.49 -17.60
C PRO A 867 -31.99 -17.52 -16.64
N PRO A 868 -31.49 -18.71 -16.26
CA PRO A 868 -30.31 -18.80 -15.40
C PRO A 868 -29.11 -18.12 -16.07
N GLN A 869 -28.31 -17.40 -15.26
CA GLN A 869 -27.16 -16.64 -15.73
C GLN A 869 -26.16 -17.55 -16.47
N SER A 870 -25.78 -17.14 -17.68
CA SER A 870 -24.75 -17.76 -18.49
C SER A 870 -23.37 -17.41 -17.93
N THR A 871 -22.71 -18.39 -17.30
CA THR A 871 -21.30 -18.28 -16.93
C THR A 871 -20.45 -18.71 -18.13
N MET A 872 -19.59 -17.82 -18.60
CA MET A 872 -18.61 -18.13 -19.63
C MET A 872 -17.33 -18.63 -18.95
N TYR A 873 -16.68 -19.66 -19.47
CA TYR A 873 -15.43 -20.19 -18.94
C TYR A 873 -14.30 -19.98 -19.93
N VAL A 874 -13.14 -19.55 -19.43
CA VAL A 874 -11.90 -19.49 -20.20
C VAL A 874 -11.03 -20.68 -19.81
N VAL A 875 -10.51 -21.41 -20.80
CA VAL A 875 -9.46 -22.40 -20.60
C VAL A 875 -8.18 -21.89 -21.27
N ASP A 876 -7.15 -21.66 -20.46
CA ASP A 876 -5.81 -21.24 -20.89
C ASP A 876 -4.96 -22.52 -21.06
N PRO A 877 -4.54 -22.90 -22.29
CA PRO A 877 -3.75 -24.11 -22.48
C PRO A 877 -2.30 -23.92 -22.06
N LEU A 878 -1.66 -25.02 -21.65
CA LEU A 878 -0.22 -25.07 -21.42
C LEU A 878 0.52 -25.05 -22.76
N SER A 879 1.44 -24.10 -22.93
CA SER A 879 2.13 -23.82 -24.20
C SER A 879 3.04 -24.95 -24.72
N TRP A 880 3.37 -25.94 -23.90
CA TRP A 880 4.25 -27.05 -24.29
C TRP A 880 3.64 -28.02 -25.32
N CYS A 881 2.31 -28.03 -25.51
CA CYS A 881 1.66 -29.00 -26.38
C CYS A 881 1.72 -28.58 -27.87
N PRO A 882 2.46 -29.29 -28.74
CA PRO A 882 2.59 -28.93 -30.16
C PRO A 882 1.30 -29.15 -30.97
N HIS A 883 0.28 -29.78 -30.37
CA HIS A 883 -0.98 -30.09 -31.04
C HIS A 883 -2.03 -28.98 -30.92
N LEU A 884 -1.76 -27.89 -30.20
CA LEU A 884 -2.65 -26.72 -30.10
C LEU A 884 -2.94 -26.09 -31.48
N ASP A 885 -2.10 -26.35 -32.48
CA ASP A 885 -2.31 -25.96 -33.88
C ASP A 885 -3.44 -26.71 -34.59
N SER A 886 -3.91 -27.85 -34.04
CA SER A 886 -5.03 -28.62 -34.60
C SER A 886 -6.42 -28.11 -34.19
N VAL A 887 -6.49 -27.15 -33.27
CA VAL A 887 -7.74 -26.55 -32.77
C VAL A 887 -8.41 -25.71 -33.86
N ARG A 888 -9.73 -25.82 -33.99
CA ARG A 888 -10.52 -24.91 -34.86
C ARG A 888 -11.30 -23.88 -34.04
N PRO A 889 -11.65 -22.72 -34.60
CA PRO A 889 -12.51 -21.74 -33.94
C PRO A 889 -13.83 -22.35 -33.44
N VAL A 890 -14.33 -21.84 -32.32
CA VAL A 890 -15.61 -22.29 -31.71
C VAL A 890 -16.76 -21.99 -32.67
N PRO A 891 -17.75 -22.90 -32.84
CA PRO A 891 -18.91 -22.64 -33.69
C PRO A 891 -19.68 -21.39 -33.25
N VAL A 892 -20.23 -20.63 -34.20
CA VAL A 892 -20.95 -19.37 -33.93
C VAL A 892 -22.16 -19.56 -32.99
N GLY A 893 -22.76 -20.76 -32.97
CA GLY A 893 -23.83 -21.14 -32.03
C GLY A 893 -23.36 -21.58 -30.63
N GLY A 894 -22.06 -21.50 -30.32
CA GLY A 894 -21.47 -22.02 -29.09
C GLY A 894 -21.31 -23.55 -29.08
N ILE A 895 -21.07 -24.10 -27.89
CA ILE A 895 -20.99 -25.54 -27.64
C ILE A 895 -22.11 -25.92 -26.69
N ASP A 896 -22.98 -26.84 -27.13
CA ASP A 896 -23.97 -27.48 -26.26
C ASP A 896 -23.32 -28.67 -25.52
N VAL A 897 -23.02 -28.44 -24.24
CA VAL A 897 -22.43 -29.43 -23.31
C VAL A 897 -23.39 -30.57 -22.94
N PHE A 898 -24.67 -30.49 -23.30
CA PHE A 898 -25.66 -31.53 -23.06
C PHE A 898 -25.85 -32.49 -24.25
N ARG A 899 -25.09 -32.32 -25.35
CA ARG A 899 -25.20 -33.24 -26.49
C ARG A 899 -24.84 -34.67 -26.07
N PRO A 900 -25.66 -35.68 -26.42
CA PRO A 900 -25.29 -37.07 -26.23
C PRO A 900 -24.19 -37.48 -27.22
N CYS A 901 -23.51 -38.60 -26.92
CA CYS A 901 -22.55 -39.24 -27.81
C CYS A 901 -23.20 -39.58 -29.16
N GLU A 902 -22.61 -39.11 -30.27
CA GLU A 902 -23.18 -39.29 -31.62
C GLU A 902 -23.34 -40.77 -32.02
N ASP A 903 -22.48 -41.67 -31.52
CA ASP A 903 -22.51 -43.10 -31.89
C ASP A 903 -23.48 -43.97 -31.05
N CYS A 904 -23.64 -43.70 -29.74
CA CYS A 904 -24.40 -44.58 -28.84
C CYS A 904 -25.44 -43.86 -27.95
N GLY A 905 -25.65 -42.56 -28.13
CA GLY A 905 -26.73 -41.81 -27.48
C GLY A 905 -26.61 -41.58 -25.98
N THR A 906 -25.50 -42.01 -25.33
CA THR A 906 -25.29 -41.77 -23.90
C THR A 906 -24.97 -40.31 -23.61
N ASP A 907 -25.42 -39.81 -22.46
CA ASP A 907 -25.16 -38.50 -21.87
C ASP A 907 -24.06 -38.52 -20.79
N THR A 908 -23.50 -39.70 -20.49
CA THR A 908 -22.49 -39.89 -19.43
C THR A 908 -21.05 -39.75 -19.94
N GLU A 909 -20.21 -39.04 -19.18
CA GLU A 909 -18.80 -38.71 -19.51
C GLU A 909 -18.57 -38.38 -20.98
N ASN A 910 -19.36 -37.44 -21.53
CA ASN A 910 -19.15 -36.98 -22.89
C ASN A 910 -18.02 -35.97 -23.01
N TRP A 911 -17.33 -36.05 -24.14
CA TRP A 911 -16.24 -35.17 -24.52
C TRP A 911 -16.59 -34.55 -25.88
N ILE A 912 -16.04 -33.38 -26.17
CA ILE A 912 -16.09 -32.75 -27.49
C ILE A 912 -14.71 -32.69 -28.13
N CYS A 913 -14.66 -32.96 -29.43
CA CYS A 913 -13.45 -32.83 -30.23
C CYS A 913 -13.19 -31.36 -30.59
N LEU A 914 -12.03 -30.81 -30.21
CA LEU A 914 -11.67 -29.41 -30.46
C LEU A 914 -11.21 -29.14 -31.91
N CYS A 915 -11.12 -30.20 -32.72
CA CYS A 915 -10.80 -30.12 -34.15
C CYS A 915 -12.05 -30.09 -35.05
N CYS A 916 -13.18 -30.71 -34.64
CA CYS A 916 -14.38 -30.84 -35.47
C CYS A 916 -15.73 -30.72 -34.75
N TYR A 917 -15.73 -30.47 -33.44
CA TYR A 917 -16.92 -30.24 -32.60
C TYR A 917 -17.96 -31.38 -32.55
N LYS A 918 -17.54 -32.61 -32.92
CA LYS A 918 -18.30 -33.83 -32.65
C LYS A 918 -18.21 -34.24 -31.18
N VAL A 919 -19.30 -34.80 -30.67
CA VAL A 919 -19.44 -35.20 -29.26
C VAL A 919 -19.51 -36.72 -29.15
N TYR A 920 -18.66 -37.29 -28.29
CA TYR A 920 -18.54 -38.72 -28.10
C TYR A 920 -18.24 -39.06 -26.63
N CYS A 921 -18.69 -40.24 -26.18
CA CYS A 921 -18.44 -40.70 -24.81
C CYS A 921 -16.96 -41.05 -24.57
N GLY A 922 -16.54 -40.86 -23.32
CA GLY A 922 -15.16 -41.01 -22.87
C GLY A 922 -14.64 -42.44 -22.85
N ARG A 923 -13.36 -42.57 -22.46
CA ARG A 923 -12.62 -43.84 -22.45
C ARG A 923 -13.25 -44.91 -21.55
N TYR A 924 -13.92 -44.50 -20.47
CA TYR A 924 -14.49 -45.43 -19.47
C TYR A 924 -15.95 -45.80 -19.74
N VAL A 925 -16.56 -45.25 -20.80
CA VAL A 925 -17.93 -45.55 -21.23
C VAL A 925 -17.93 -46.55 -22.40
N ASN A 926 -17.88 -46.08 -23.65
CA ASN A 926 -17.73 -46.93 -24.84
C ASN A 926 -16.55 -46.53 -25.74
N GLN A 927 -15.64 -45.67 -25.25
CA GLN A 927 -14.41 -45.26 -25.96
C GLN A 927 -14.61 -44.51 -27.30
N HIS A 928 -15.83 -44.13 -27.68
CA HIS A 928 -16.09 -43.47 -28.97
C HIS A 928 -15.22 -42.22 -29.21
N MET A 929 -14.92 -41.41 -28.18
CA MET A 929 -14.01 -40.26 -28.37
C MET A 929 -12.55 -40.68 -28.62
N LEU A 930 -12.10 -41.79 -28.04
CA LEU A 930 -10.77 -42.35 -28.29
C LEU A 930 -10.70 -42.92 -29.71
N THR A 931 -11.72 -43.69 -30.13
CA THR A 931 -11.86 -44.21 -31.48
C THR A 931 -11.94 -43.09 -32.52
N HIS A 932 -12.65 -42.00 -32.22
CA HIS A 932 -12.67 -40.79 -33.04
C HIS A 932 -11.27 -40.19 -33.17
N GLY A 933 -10.58 -39.93 -32.06
CA GLY A 933 -9.24 -39.32 -32.08
C GLY A 933 -8.20 -40.14 -32.84
N VAL A 934 -8.28 -41.47 -32.76
CA VAL A 934 -7.41 -42.39 -33.52
C VAL A 934 -7.78 -42.41 -35.01
N SER A 935 -9.06 -42.49 -35.36
CA SER A 935 -9.50 -42.63 -36.78
C SER A 935 -9.49 -41.34 -37.59
N SER A 936 -9.53 -40.18 -36.94
CA SER A 936 -9.54 -38.86 -37.58
C SER A 936 -8.27 -38.04 -37.36
N GLU A 937 -7.29 -38.58 -36.62
CA GLU A 937 -6.12 -37.85 -36.12
C GLU A 937 -6.43 -36.55 -35.35
N HIS A 938 -7.64 -36.43 -34.79
CA HIS A 938 -8.00 -35.30 -33.94
C HIS A 938 -7.47 -35.52 -32.51
N ARG A 939 -6.45 -34.75 -32.14
CA ARG A 939 -5.61 -35.04 -30.96
C ARG A 939 -6.10 -34.37 -29.67
N LEU A 940 -6.91 -33.32 -29.77
CA LEU A 940 -7.35 -32.50 -28.63
C LEU A 940 -8.86 -32.60 -28.39
N VAL A 941 -9.20 -32.87 -27.13
CA VAL A 941 -10.59 -33.06 -26.67
C VAL A 941 -10.83 -32.36 -25.35
N LEU A 942 -12.04 -31.83 -25.16
CA LEU A 942 -12.51 -31.21 -23.93
C LEU A 942 -13.55 -32.11 -23.26
N SER A 943 -13.41 -32.36 -21.96
CA SER A 943 -14.40 -33.04 -21.13
C SER A 943 -15.56 -32.11 -20.76
N PHE A 944 -16.80 -32.59 -20.87
CA PHE A 944 -17.98 -31.85 -20.38
C PHE A 944 -18.20 -32.01 -18.86
N ALA A 945 -17.48 -32.91 -18.19
CA ALA A 945 -17.68 -33.15 -16.75
C ALA A 945 -16.90 -32.15 -15.86
N ASP A 946 -15.71 -31.74 -16.31
CA ASP A 946 -14.75 -30.96 -15.51
C ASP A 946 -14.02 -29.88 -16.34
N LEU A 947 -14.40 -29.67 -17.60
CA LEU A 947 -13.76 -28.74 -18.56
C LEU A 947 -12.26 -29.00 -18.78
N SER A 948 -11.78 -30.19 -18.44
CA SER A 948 -10.38 -30.58 -18.67
C SER A 948 -10.12 -30.80 -20.16
N VAL A 949 -9.03 -30.22 -20.67
CA VAL A 949 -8.54 -30.47 -22.04
C VAL A 949 -7.45 -31.52 -22.01
N TRP A 950 -7.64 -32.61 -22.77
CA TRP A 950 -6.71 -33.73 -22.89
C TRP A 950 -6.13 -33.82 -24.31
N CYS A 951 -4.84 -34.15 -24.41
CA CYS A 951 -4.20 -34.49 -25.68
C CYS A 951 -3.91 -35.99 -25.78
N TYR A 952 -4.55 -36.68 -26.74
CA TYR A 952 -4.34 -38.11 -26.95
C TYR A 952 -2.92 -38.48 -27.39
N SER A 953 -2.25 -37.63 -28.18
CA SER A 953 -0.88 -37.89 -28.64
C SER A 953 0.18 -37.61 -27.58
N CYS A 954 -0.03 -36.62 -26.71
CA CYS A 954 0.88 -36.33 -25.60
C CYS A 954 0.58 -37.14 -24.33
N GLN A 955 -0.58 -37.82 -24.28
CA GLN A 955 -1.10 -38.55 -23.12
C GLN A 955 -1.10 -37.73 -21.81
N ALA A 956 -1.45 -36.45 -21.90
CA ALA A 956 -1.52 -35.56 -20.76
C ALA A 956 -2.62 -34.49 -20.92
N TYR A 957 -2.99 -33.90 -19.79
CA TYR A 957 -3.81 -32.69 -19.75
C TYR A 957 -2.99 -31.47 -20.21
N VAL A 958 -3.62 -30.60 -20.99
CA VAL A 958 -2.96 -29.44 -21.63
C VAL A 958 -3.60 -28.11 -21.22
N HIS A 959 -4.24 -28.05 -20.07
CA HIS A 959 -4.92 -26.85 -19.54
C HIS A 959 -4.33 -26.42 -18.19
N ASN A 960 -4.33 -25.12 -17.91
CA ASN A 960 -3.88 -24.58 -16.63
C ASN A 960 -5.02 -24.60 -15.59
N GLN A 961 -4.91 -25.49 -14.59
CA GLN A 961 -5.91 -25.65 -13.54
C GLN A 961 -6.11 -24.41 -12.65
N HIS A 962 -5.09 -23.55 -12.52
CA HIS A 962 -5.15 -22.33 -11.70
C HIS A 962 -5.74 -21.11 -12.46
N ARG A 963 -6.05 -21.25 -13.76
CA ARG A 963 -6.59 -20.15 -14.60
C ARG A 963 -7.99 -20.42 -15.18
N LEU A 964 -8.69 -21.41 -14.63
CA LEU A 964 -10.11 -21.65 -14.89
C LEU A 964 -10.96 -20.64 -14.10
N PHE A 965 -11.41 -19.57 -14.76
CA PHE A 965 -12.26 -18.55 -14.15
C PHE A 965 -13.62 -18.45 -14.86
N GLY A 966 -14.67 -18.18 -14.07
CA GLY A 966 -15.99 -17.83 -14.59
C GLY A 966 -16.09 -16.34 -14.93
N ALA A 967 -16.24 -16.03 -16.21
CA ALA A 967 -16.56 -14.70 -16.69
C ALA A 967 -18.08 -14.48 -16.70
N ASN A 968 -18.53 -13.49 -15.93
CA ASN A 968 -19.92 -13.04 -15.93
C ASN A 968 -20.20 -12.13 -17.14
N GLN A 969 -21.27 -12.40 -17.89
CA GLN A 969 -21.67 -11.56 -19.00
C GLN A 969 -22.37 -10.27 -18.53
N SER A 970 -21.85 -9.12 -18.96
CA SER A 970 -22.58 -7.84 -18.89
C SER A 970 -22.24 -6.92 -20.07
N VAL A 971 -22.48 -7.39 -21.30
CA VAL A 971 -22.60 -6.53 -22.49
C VAL A 971 -23.81 -6.97 -23.31
N THR A 972 -24.82 -6.11 -23.40
CA THR A 972 -25.93 -6.28 -24.33
C THR A 972 -25.46 -5.87 -25.73
N LEU A 973 -25.23 -6.84 -26.61
CA LEU A 973 -25.00 -6.55 -28.03
C LEU A 973 -26.30 -6.01 -28.66
N LEU A 974 -26.37 -4.71 -28.89
CA LEU A 974 -27.36 -4.12 -29.78
C LEU A 974 -26.97 -4.41 -31.24
N PRO A 975 -27.89 -4.86 -32.11
CA PRO A 975 -27.55 -5.22 -33.48
C PRO A 975 -27.54 -3.99 -34.40
N ASN A 976 -26.33 -3.56 -34.78
CA ASN A 976 -25.88 -3.27 -36.17
C ASN A 976 -24.56 -2.47 -36.17
#